data_AF-A0AAJ6F0F3-F1
#
_entry.id   AF-A0AAJ6F0F3-F1
#
_cell.length_a   1.000
_cell.length_b   1.000
_cell.length_c   1.000
_cell.angle_alpha   90.00
_cell.angle_beta   90.00
_cell.angle_gamma   90.00
#
_symmetry.space_group_name_H-M   'P 1'
#
loop_
_entity.id
_entity.type
_entity.pdbx_description
1 polymer ?
#
loop_
_entity_poly.entity_id
_entity_poly.type
_entity_poly.pdbx_seq_one_letter_code
_entity_poly.pdbx_strand_id
1 'polypeptide(L)'
;MSLISKWRRPVILPAMPERRLTAGKNTVTQTVFPRATVSALFFDSQYSGHDLIRLDLAPPFNEMLIRLPRAHRVDSPLPVLTALDPDQYNNATTTLELKWDRHGALENWADTPEKVLASWRNKFTFAIEDLETNAPGLRLPQIGALHAIAAHFSVGSDFEPATVVLPTGTGKTETMLASLVYSRERRVLVLVPSSVLRNQIAGKFSTLGVLPAAGAIPIELARPLVAKITKGIENAAAASRIIETSNVIVATPDILKASAPAALERLLKGCSTLFVDEAHHITATTWKEVRDKFETKKILQFTATPFRRDERKVDGKIIFNFKLGDAQQAGYYRPINLRSIEEFGDKEARDRRIAAEAVAVLRRDRNEQDRDHLLMARTRSKERAQEVWREYKKLAPEMKPVLVYSGPNRKAANAKSMAQLYDRGPNGARIVVCVDMLGEGVDLPNLKIAALHDTHKSLAVTLQFIGRITRKGDASIGEATVVTNIADPEAEKKLGSLYAEGADWDKIIRRLSEERIEQELRLQDMVAGLKGKGTLHAQISLWNLRPRLSTQIYRTSCATWFPTEYIKVLKAKDQTRYALDETQNLFVGLVYREDSVDWGDFQSLDDTSHHLLVMWWDKQNGALFIYASDYDALRTEQLANHVTGDKARLLSGTPIFQILNNVELPLAKSLGSSRVGAISFTSYFGPNVTEGLASIEKAESELNNIACLGYEDGERVLWGGAKRKGKVWEQNAGTLAEWVAWCARTWKKVSKEEAAAPNITRDFLRPIRLTAAHSSHPIGVEWGEHAQTMHADQYVVFGSTPVALYLVDLEIAAVNTDGSIDIRLSGDALSATYRLAISGTLQAGYCHTKVAGPDVQFKKSNGVVVPLPDHLVVDPLIVRYADGTYTNPQIDRPM
;
A
#
# COMPACT_ATOMS: atom_id res chain seq x y z
N MET A 1 -13.30 43.88 -46.81
CA MET A 1 -12.08 43.59 -46.02
C MET A 1 -10.94 43.34 -46.99
N SER A 2 -9.75 43.91 -46.74
CA SER A 2 -8.56 43.65 -47.56
C SER A 2 -8.20 42.15 -47.50
N LEU A 3 -7.92 41.53 -48.66
CA LEU A 3 -7.39 40.16 -48.73
C LEU A 3 -5.87 40.11 -48.46
N ILE A 4 -5.21 41.27 -48.44
CA ILE A 4 -3.77 41.40 -48.26
C ILE A 4 -3.52 41.75 -46.79
N SER A 5 -2.75 40.90 -46.10
CA SER A 5 -2.34 41.14 -44.71
C SER A 5 -1.27 42.24 -44.64
N LYS A 6 -1.37 43.13 -43.66
CA LYS A 6 -0.35 44.17 -43.38
C LYS A 6 0.99 43.56 -42.99
N TRP A 7 0.96 42.61 -42.05
CA TRP A 7 2.11 41.84 -41.60
C TRP A 7 1.67 40.57 -40.88
N ARG A 8 2.61 39.63 -40.76
CA ARG A 8 2.50 38.42 -39.94
C ARG A 8 3.52 38.52 -38.80
N ARG A 9 3.08 38.41 -37.55
CA ARG A 9 3.98 38.35 -36.40
C ARG A 9 3.38 37.58 -35.23
N PRO A 10 4.19 37.04 -34.32
CA PRO A 10 3.69 36.49 -33.07
C PRO A 10 3.09 37.60 -32.19
N VAL A 11 2.02 37.25 -31.46
CA VAL A 11 1.39 38.10 -30.45
C VAL A 11 1.26 37.31 -29.14
N ILE A 12 1.38 38.01 -28.02
CA ILE A 12 1.10 37.43 -26.71
C ILE A 12 -0.30 37.86 -26.29
N LEU A 13 -1.23 36.89 -26.31
CA LEU A 13 -2.58 37.08 -25.83
C LEU A 13 -2.62 37.01 -24.30
N PRO A 14 -3.28 37.98 -23.65
CA PRO A 14 -3.47 37.95 -22.20
C PRO A 14 -4.41 36.81 -21.80
N ALA A 15 -4.21 36.24 -20.60
CA ALA A 15 -5.19 35.32 -20.03
C ALA A 15 -6.54 36.04 -19.87
N MET A 16 -7.64 35.33 -20.04
CA MET A 16 -8.95 35.87 -19.66
C MET A 16 -9.04 36.05 -18.14
N PRO A 17 -9.76 37.06 -17.65
CA PRO A 17 -9.97 37.25 -16.22
C PRO A 17 -10.54 36.01 -15.55
N GLU A 18 -10.04 35.68 -14.35
CA GLU A 18 -10.57 34.58 -13.56
C GLU A 18 -12.03 34.89 -13.16
N ARG A 19 -12.96 34.02 -13.57
CA ARG A 19 -14.33 34.03 -13.07
C ARG A 19 -14.32 33.41 -11.69
N ARG A 20 -14.83 34.14 -10.70
CA ARG A 20 -14.97 33.67 -9.32
C ARG A 20 -16.43 33.72 -8.88
N LEU A 21 -16.99 32.55 -8.57
CA LEU A 21 -18.35 32.39 -8.08
C LEU A 21 -18.32 31.94 -6.63
N THR A 22 -19.13 32.57 -5.79
CA THR A 22 -19.31 32.17 -4.39
C THR A 22 -20.45 31.18 -4.25
N ALA A 23 -20.19 30.05 -3.59
CA ALA A 23 -21.20 29.04 -3.27
C ALA A 23 -21.12 28.71 -1.77
N GLY A 24 -21.92 29.43 -0.98
CA GLY A 24 -21.83 29.43 0.48
C GLY A 24 -20.46 29.97 0.95
N LYS A 25 -19.75 29.19 1.77
CA LYS A 25 -18.40 29.50 2.26
C LYS A 25 -17.27 29.01 1.34
N ASN A 26 -17.61 28.45 0.18
CA ASN A 26 -16.67 27.89 -0.77
C ASN A 26 -16.66 28.70 -2.08
N THR A 27 -15.63 28.48 -2.90
CA THR A 27 -15.39 29.25 -4.12
C THR A 27 -15.25 28.33 -5.31
N VAL A 28 -15.86 28.72 -6.42
CA VAL A 28 -15.70 28.12 -7.74
C VAL A 28 -14.93 29.09 -8.61
N THR A 29 -13.90 28.61 -9.29
CA THR A 29 -13.02 29.43 -10.13
C THR A 29 -12.89 28.85 -11.53
N GLN A 30 -12.74 29.71 -12.53
CA GLN A 30 -12.46 29.32 -13.91
C GLN A 30 -11.58 30.38 -14.58
N THR A 31 -10.54 29.94 -15.29
CA THR A 31 -9.79 30.78 -16.23
C THR A 31 -10.03 30.24 -17.63
N VAL A 32 -10.97 30.83 -18.38
CA VAL A 32 -11.48 30.26 -19.65
C VAL A 32 -10.36 29.99 -20.66
N PHE A 33 -9.48 30.98 -20.84
CA PHE A 33 -8.38 30.96 -21.79
C PHE A 33 -7.09 31.40 -21.08
N PRO A 34 -5.99 30.62 -21.14
CA PRO A 34 -4.72 30.98 -20.52
C PRO A 34 -3.96 32.03 -21.34
N ARG A 35 -2.91 32.63 -20.78
CA ARG A 35 -1.98 33.44 -21.59
C ARG A 35 -1.32 32.54 -22.65
N ALA A 36 -1.24 33.00 -23.89
CA ALA A 36 -0.70 32.22 -25.00
C ALA A 36 0.07 33.10 -25.98
N THR A 37 1.13 32.55 -26.56
CA THR A 37 1.85 33.17 -27.69
C THR A 37 1.39 32.50 -28.97
N VAL A 38 0.86 33.26 -29.91
CA VAL A 38 0.23 32.74 -31.13
C VAL A 38 0.65 33.57 -32.35
N SER A 39 0.69 32.95 -33.53
CA SER A 39 0.89 33.68 -34.78
C SER A 39 -0.37 34.47 -35.14
N ALA A 40 -0.19 35.73 -35.54
CA ALA A 40 -1.29 36.60 -35.96
C ALA A 40 -1.02 37.23 -37.35
N LEU A 41 -2.07 37.30 -38.16
CA LEU A 41 -2.13 38.07 -39.39
C LEU A 41 -2.99 39.31 -39.18
N PHE A 42 -2.48 40.47 -39.59
CA PHE A 42 -3.15 41.76 -39.38
C PHE A 42 -3.77 42.25 -40.69
N PHE A 43 -4.97 42.82 -40.61
CA PHE A 43 -5.74 43.34 -41.74
C PHE A 43 -6.40 44.67 -41.36
N ASP A 44 -6.67 45.52 -42.36
CA ASP A 44 -7.57 46.65 -42.17
C ASP A 44 -8.97 46.15 -41.76
N SER A 45 -9.52 46.73 -40.69
CA SER A 45 -10.89 46.46 -40.28
C SER A 45 -11.86 47.49 -40.87
N GLN A 46 -13.15 47.19 -40.81
CA GLN A 46 -14.21 48.15 -41.15
C GLN A 46 -14.42 49.23 -40.07
N TYR A 47 -13.79 49.07 -38.91
CA TYR A 47 -13.90 49.97 -37.78
C TYR A 47 -12.73 50.95 -37.81
N SER A 48 -13.03 52.25 -37.97
CA SER A 48 -11.99 53.29 -37.97
C SER A 48 -11.14 53.22 -36.70
N GLY A 49 -9.82 53.31 -36.86
CA GLY A 49 -8.87 53.20 -35.75
C GLY A 49 -8.69 51.79 -35.17
N HIS A 50 -9.15 50.74 -35.86
CA HIS A 50 -8.95 49.35 -35.47
C HIS A 50 -8.45 48.48 -36.61
N ASP A 51 -7.61 47.52 -36.27
CA ASP A 51 -7.17 46.46 -37.17
C ASP A 51 -7.82 45.13 -36.80
N LEU A 52 -8.14 44.31 -37.79
CA LEU A 52 -8.59 42.93 -37.60
C LEU A 52 -7.36 42.03 -37.52
N ILE A 53 -7.29 41.19 -36.49
CA ILE A 53 -6.31 40.12 -36.41
C ILE A 53 -6.98 38.77 -36.60
N ARG A 54 -6.34 37.93 -37.42
CA ARG A 54 -6.64 36.51 -37.53
C ARG A 54 -5.54 35.71 -36.85
N LEU A 55 -5.94 34.87 -35.92
CA LEU A 55 -5.08 34.09 -35.04
C LEU A 55 -5.10 32.63 -35.47
N ASP A 56 -3.98 31.94 -35.30
CA ASP A 56 -3.88 30.49 -35.49
C ASP A 56 -4.50 29.74 -34.30
N LEU A 57 -5.80 29.93 -34.10
CA LEU A 57 -6.63 29.34 -33.05
C LEU A 57 -8.00 28.98 -33.65
N ALA A 58 -8.74 28.09 -33.02
CA ALA A 58 -10.12 27.81 -33.38
C ALA A 58 -11.10 28.92 -32.91
N PRO A 59 -12.27 29.06 -33.57
CA PRO A 59 -13.34 29.90 -33.05
C PRO A 59 -13.73 29.55 -31.60
N PRO A 60 -14.08 30.54 -30.76
CA PRO A 60 -14.24 31.98 -31.07
C PRO A 60 -12.95 32.84 -30.92
N PHE A 61 -11.77 32.23 -30.80
CA PHE A 61 -10.50 32.94 -30.59
C PHE A 61 -9.72 33.22 -31.88
N ASN A 62 -10.27 32.86 -33.04
CA ASN A 62 -9.61 32.95 -34.34
C ASN A 62 -9.62 34.38 -34.93
N GLU A 63 -10.55 35.25 -34.53
CA GLU A 63 -10.68 36.63 -35.02
C GLU A 63 -10.92 37.61 -33.87
N MET A 64 -10.16 38.71 -33.85
CA MET A 64 -10.28 39.78 -32.85
C MET A 64 -9.95 41.15 -33.47
N LEU A 65 -10.34 42.23 -32.82
CA LEU A 65 -9.95 43.59 -33.19
C LEU A 65 -8.82 44.08 -32.29
N ILE A 66 -7.88 44.86 -32.84
CA ILE A 66 -6.92 45.64 -32.07
C ILE A 66 -7.27 47.12 -32.22
N ARG A 67 -7.53 47.80 -31.10
CA ARG A 67 -7.70 49.24 -31.04
C ARG A 67 -6.35 49.95 -31.09
N LEU A 68 -6.19 50.84 -32.06
CA LEU A 68 -5.00 51.67 -32.23
C LEU A 68 -4.89 52.73 -31.11
N PRO A 69 -3.69 53.24 -30.82
CA PRO A 69 -3.50 54.30 -29.85
C PRO A 69 -4.37 55.52 -30.18
N ARG A 70 -5.03 56.10 -29.16
CA ARG A 70 -5.92 57.27 -29.26
C ARG A 70 -7.22 57.06 -30.08
N ALA A 71 -7.49 55.87 -30.60
CA ALA A 71 -8.78 55.56 -31.23
C ALA A 71 -9.90 55.41 -30.18
N HIS A 72 -11.12 55.82 -30.55
CA HIS A 72 -12.33 55.63 -29.74
C HIS A 72 -12.73 54.15 -29.68
N ARG A 73 -13.42 53.73 -28.61
CA ARG A 73 -13.96 52.36 -28.52
C ARG A 73 -15.10 52.16 -29.50
N VAL A 74 -15.23 50.95 -30.02
CA VAL A 74 -16.32 50.55 -30.93
C VAL A 74 -17.18 49.45 -30.31
N ASP A 75 -18.44 49.42 -30.72
CA ASP A 75 -19.30 48.27 -30.45
C ASP A 75 -19.12 47.23 -31.55
N SER A 76 -18.60 46.06 -31.17
CA SER A 76 -18.33 44.96 -32.09
C SER A 76 -18.68 43.64 -31.40
N PRO A 77 -19.22 42.66 -32.14
CA PRO A 77 -19.37 41.31 -31.62
C PRO A 77 -18.00 40.64 -31.39
N LEU A 78 -16.95 41.08 -32.07
CA LEU A 78 -15.60 40.56 -31.90
C LEU A 78 -14.95 41.07 -30.60
N PRO A 79 -14.08 40.27 -29.97
CA PRO A 79 -13.25 40.73 -28.86
C PRO A 79 -12.32 41.86 -29.31
N VAL A 80 -12.08 42.82 -28.43
CA VAL A 80 -11.21 43.96 -28.69
C VAL A 80 -10.01 43.94 -27.73
N LEU A 81 -8.82 43.98 -28.32
CA LEU A 81 -7.53 44.05 -27.65
C LEU A 81 -6.90 45.43 -27.90
N THR A 82 -5.88 45.75 -27.13
CA THR A 82 -4.99 46.88 -27.41
C THR A 82 -3.55 46.49 -27.07
N ALA A 83 -2.58 47.14 -27.69
CA ALA A 83 -1.18 46.92 -27.36
C ALA A 83 -0.92 47.30 -25.90
N LEU A 84 -0.14 46.47 -25.19
CA LEU A 84 0.31 46.80 -23.84
C LEU A 84 1.16 48.09 -23.88
N ASP A 85 2.08 48.13 -24.85
CA ASP A 85 2.89 49.27 -25.23
C ASP A 85 2.46 49.78 -26.62
N PRO A 86 1.82 50.96 -26.71
CA PRO A 86 1.40 51.58 -27.97
C PRO A 86 2.50 51.70 -29.03
N ASP A 87 3.75 51.92 -28.63
CA ASP A 87 4.85 52.21 -29.55
C ASP A 87 5.33 50.94 -30.27
N GLN A 88 5.12 49.76 -29.66
CA GLN A 88 5.44 48.46 -30.26
C GLN A 88 4.47 48.06 -31.37
N TYR A 89 3.30 48.69 -31.46
CA TYR A 89 2.33 48.35 -32.49
C TYR A 89 2.90 48.56 -33.89
N ASN A 90 3.63 49.66 -34.11
CA ASN A 90 4.22 50.00 -35.41
C ASN A 90 5.51 49.23 -35.71
N ASN A 91 6.08 48.49 -34.75
CA ASN A 91 7.28 47.69 -34.96
C ASN A 91 6.92 46.25 -35.36
N ALA A 92 6.91 45.97 -36.66
CA ALA A 92 6.50 44.66 -37.20
C ALA A 92 7.43 43.48 -36.86
N THR A 93 8.64 43.74 -36.35
CA THR A 93 9.66 42.69 -36.11
C THR A 93 9.64 42.08 -34.71
N THR A 94 8.98 42.74 -33.75
CA THR A 94 8.91 42.27 -32.36
C THR A 94 7.57 41.62 -32.05
N THR A 95 7.59 40.61 -31.18
CA THR A 95 6.38 40.02 -30.60
C THR A 95 5.55 41.09 -29.92
N LEU A 96 4.27 41.23 -30.30
CA LEU A 96 3.40 42.25 -29.73
C LEU A 96 2.67 41.69 -28.50
N GLU A 97 2.86 42.31 -27.35
CA GLU A 97 2.09 42.00 -26.15
C GLU A 97 0.77 42.76 -26.11
N LEU A 98 -0.33 42.04 -25.86
CA LEU A 98 -1.69 42.58 -25.90
C LEU A 98 -2.35 42.56 -24.52
N LYS A 99 -3.33 43.44 -24.31
CA LYS A 99 -4.23 43.46 -23.16
C LYS A 99 -5.69 43.57 -23.60
N TRP A 100 -6.61 43.03 -22.81
CA TRP A 100 -8.05 43.11 -23.06
C TRP A 100 -8.56 44.55 -22.95
N ASP A 101 -9.28 45.02 -23.98
CA ASP A 101 -10.09 46.24 -23.90
C ASP A 101 -11.57 45.88 -23.71
N ARG A 102 -12.07 44.89 -24.47
CA ARG A 102 -13.41 44.33 -24.33
C ARG A 102 -13.44 42.86 -24.75
N HIS A 103 -14.19 42.02 -24.04
CA HIS A 103 -14.25 40.58 -24.36
C HIS A 103 -15.30 40.23 -25.42
N GLY A 104 -16.33 41.05 -25.60
CA GLY A 104 -17.35 40.85 -26.64
C GLY A 104 -18.05 39.50 -26.50
N ALA A 105 -18.13 38.72 -27.58
CA ALA A 105 -18.71 37.38 -27.56
C ALA A 105 -18.05 36.40 -26.56
N LEU A 106 -16.82 36.66 -26.09
CA LEU A 106 -16.13 35.82 -25.11
C LEU A 106 -16.67 35.97 -23.68
N GLU A 107 -17.45 37.02 -23.37
CA GLU A 107 -18.00 37.24 -22.01
C GLU A 107 -18.83 36.06 -21.53
N ASN A 108 -19.64 35.49 -22.43
CA ASN A 108 -20.55 34.37 -22.15
C ASN A 108 -20.05 33.03 -22.74
N TRP A 109 -18.79 32.99 -23.21
CA TRP A 109 -18.17 31.76 -23.71
C TRP A 109 -17.81 30.84 -22.54
N ALA A 110 -18.27 29.60 -22.59
CA ALA A 110 -18.00 28.56 -21.60
C ALA A 110 -18.22 29.00 -20.13
N ASP A 111 -19.22 29.84 -19.88
CA ASP A 111 -19.60 30.39 -18.57
C ASP A 111 -20.46 29.46 -17.71
N THR A 112 -20.96 28.37 -18.28
CA THR A 112 -21.66 27.30 -17.57
C THR A 112 -20.95 25.95 -17.74
N PRO A 113 -21.12 25.00 -16.79
CA PRO A 113 -20.54 23.66 -16.92
C PRO A 113 -20.91 22.96 -18.23
N GLU A 114 -22.14 23.13 -18.71
CA GLU A 114 -22.63 22.53 -19.95
C GLU A 114 -21.95 23.13 -21.19
N LYS A 115 -21.72 24.45 -21.23
CA LYS A 115 -20.99 25.10 -22.33
C LYS A 115 -19.51 24.71 -22.34
N VAL A 116 -18.88 24.53 -21.17
CA VAL A 116 -17.52 23.96 -21.09
C VAL A 116 -17.50 22.58 -21.74
N LEU A 117 -18.40 21.67 -21.34
CA LEU A 117 -18.45 20.32 -21.91
C LEU A 117 -18.77 20.30 -23.40
N ALA A 118 -19.54 21.26 -23.90
CA ALA A 118 -19.78 21.44 -25.33
C ALA A 118 -18.49 21.83 -26.07
N SER A 119 -17.68 22.73 -25.49
CA SER A 119 -16.39 23.15 -26.06
C SER A 119 -15.37 22.01 -26.19
N TRP A 120 -15.48 20.96 -25.36
CA TRP A 120 -14.57 19.81 -25.37
C TRP A 120 -14.87 18.76 -26.44
N ARG A 121 -16.02 18.86 -27.10
CA ARG A 121 -16.46 17.85 -28.07
C ARG A 121 -15.43 17.71 -29.21
N ASN A 122 -14.89 16.51 -29.36
CA ASN A 122 -13.92 16.15 -30.39
C ASN A 122 -12.64 17.00 -30.37
N LYS A 123 -12.22 17.48 -29.19
CA LYS A 123 -11.01 18.29 -29.01
C LYS A 123 -9.87 17.58 -28.29
N PHE A 124 -10.05 16.31 -27.92
CA PHE A 124 -9.02 15.51 -27.28
C PHE A 124 -8.34 14.61 -28.31
N THR A 125 -7.00 14.59 -28.29
CA THR A 125 -6.16 13.77 -29.16
C THR A 125 -5.31 12.83 -28.30
N PHE A 126 -5.24 11.56 -28.68
CA PHE A 126 -4.31 10.59 -28.10
C PHE A 126 -2.90 10.80 -28.68
N ALA A 127 -2.30 11.96 -28.40
CA ALA A 127 -0.93 12.25 -28.80
C ALA A 127 0.04 11.50 -27.89
N ILE A 128 0.95 10.71 -28.47
CA ILE A 128 1.99 9.97 -27.73
C ILE A 128 3.29 10.76 -27.86
N GLU A 129 4.03 10.92 -26.76
CA GLU A 129 5.34 11.57 -26.81
C GLU A 129 6.34 10.73 -27.61
N ASP A 130 7.19 11.38 -28.38
CA ASP A 130 8.32 10.73 -29.05
C ASP A 130 9.61 11.39 -28.54
N LEU A 131 10.38 10.63 -27.77
CA LEU A 131 11.62 11.11 -27.18
C LEU A 131 12.78 11.18 -28.19
N GLU A 132 12.71 10.41 -29.29
CA GLU A 132 13.74 10.41 -30.33
C GLU A 132 13.61 11.64 -31.22
N THR A 133 12.38 11.98 -31.61
CA THR A 133 12.10 13.17 -32.43
C THR A 133 11.77 14.42 -31.61
N ASN A 134 11.78 14.31 -30.27
CA ASN A 134 11.36 15.35 -29.33
C ASN A 134 9.94 15.89 -29.61
N ALA A 135 9.03 15.01 -30.07
CA ALA A 135 7.65 15.38 -30.33
C ALA A 135 6.84 15.41 -29.02
N PRO A 136 6.07 16.48 -28.74
CA PRO A 136 5.27 16.57 -27.54
C PRO A 136 4.10 15.57 -27.58
N GLY A 137 3.80 14.98 -26.43
CA GLY A 137 2.70 14.03 -26.29
C GLY A 137 2.46 13.60 -24.85
N LEU A 138 1.42 12.80 -24.65
CA LEU A 138 1.23 12.06 -23.40
C LEU A 138 2.19 10.87 -23.37
N ARG A 139 2.59 10.51 -22.16
CA ARG A 139 3.44 9.34 -21.93
C ARG A 139 2.69 8.07 -22.26
N LEU A 140 3.40 7.04 -22.73
CA LEU A 140 2.85 5.71 -22.99
C LEU A 140 1.95 5.16 -21.84
N PRO A 141 2.36 5.21 -20.55
CA PRO A 141 1.50 4.78 -19.45
C PRO A 141 0.18 5.55 -19.33
N GLN A 142 0.16 6.84 -19.68
CA GLN A 142 -1.05 7.67 -19.64
C GLN A 142 -2.02 7.24 -20.74
N ILE A 143 -1.50 6.98 -21.94
CA ILE A 143 -2.28 6.52 -23.09
C ILE A 143 -2.86 5.13 -22.85
N GLY A 144 -2.04 4.18 -22.36
CA GLY A 144 -2.51 2.84 -21.98
C GLY A 144 -3.62 2.89 -20.92
N ALA A 145 -3.46 3.73 -19.89
CA ALA A 145 -4.48 3.93 -18.88
C ALA A 145 -5.78 4.52 -19.46
N LEU A 146 -5.70 5.51 -20.35
CA LEU A 146 -6.89 6.11 -20.98
C LEU A 146 -7.67 5.10 -21.83
N HIS A 147 -6.97 4.25 -22.59
CA HIS A 147 -7.63 3.18 -23.36
C HIS A 147 -8.30 2.14 -22.44
N ALA A 148 -7.66 1.75 -21.35
CA ALA A 148 -8.26 0.85 -20.36
C ALA A 148 -9.51 1.47 -19.69
N ILE A 149 -9.43 2.75 -19.32
CA ILE A 149 -10.58 3.51 -18.78
C ILE A 149 -11.73 3.54 -19.80
N ALA A 150 -11.42 3.85 -21.06
CA ALA A 150 -12.40 3.88 -22.13
C ALA A 150 -13.08 2.52 -22.31
N ALA A 151 -12.30 1.44 -22.38
CA ALA A 151 -12.81 0.08 -22.53
C ALA A 151 -13.71 -0.34 -21.36
N HIS A 152 -13.27 -0.09 -20.12
CA HIS A 152 -14.02 -0.47 -18.92
C HIS A 152 -15.39 0.22 -18.83
N PHE A 153 -15.47 1.51 -19.14
CA PHE A 153 -16.71 2.27 -19.07
C PHE A 153 -17.55 2.27 -20.36
N SER A 154 -17.20 1.46 -21.36
CA SER A 154 -17.94 1.35 -22.63
C SER A 154 -18.99 0.23 -22.63
N VAL A 155 -18.94 -0.72 -21.69
CA VAL A 155 -19.82 -1.89 -21.68
C VAL A 155 -20.69 -1.90 -20.43
N GLY A 156 -22.01 -1.85 -20.61
CA GLY A 156 -22.99 -1.90 -19.54
C GLY A 156 -23.39 -0.54 -18.96
N SER A 157 -24.28 -0.57 -17.97
CA SER A 157 -24.74 0.60 -17.21
C SER A 157 -24.28 0.59 -15.74
N ASP A 158 -23.92 -0.59 -15.22
CA ASP A 158 -23.40 -0.80 -13.88
C ASP A 158 -21.91 -1.12 -13.98
N PHE A 159 -21.09 -0.37 -13.26
CA PHE A 159 -19.63 -0.48 -13.35
C PHE A 159 -19.03 -0.81 -11.99
N GLU A 160 -18.23 -1.87 -11.93
CA GLU A 160 -17.33 -2.05 -10.79
C GLU A 160 -16.34 -0.86 -10.72
N PRO A 161 -15.95 -0.40 -9.51
CA PRO A 161 -14.95 0.65 -9.38
C PRO A 161 -13.68 0.30 -10.16
N ALA A 162 -13.19 1.24 -10.97
CA ALA A 162 -12.00 1.05 -11.79
C ALA A 162 -10.76 1.58 -11.08
N THR A 163 -9.70 0.78 -11.00
CA THR A 163 -8.43 1.15 -10.37
C THR A 163 -7.31 1.17 -11.41
N VAL A 164 -6.63 2.31 -11.50
CA VAL A 164 -5.48 2.55 -12.36
C VAL A 164 -4.24 2.65 -11.49
N VAL A 165 -3.31 1.71 -11.69
CA VAL A 165 -2.04 1.63 -10.96
C VAL A 165 -0.94 2.22 -11.82
N LEU A 166 -0.42 3.37 -11.38
CA LEU A 166 0.62 4.12 -12.08
C LEU A 166 1.71 4.53 -11.08
N PRO A 167 2.98 4.15 -11.34
CA PRO A 167 4.11 4.53 -10.51
C PRO A 167 4.20 6.06 -10.34
N THR A 168 4.74 6.51 -9.20
CA THR A 168 4.85 7.95 -8.93
C THR A 168 5.75 8.66 -9.92
N GLY A 169 5.22 9.63 -10.66
CA GLY A 169 6.00 10.38 -11.64
C GLY A 169 5.76 9.96 -13.08
N THR A 170 4.93 8.94 -13.36
CA THR A 170 4.47 8.59 -14.72
C THR A 170 3.29 9.45 -15.19
N GLY A 171 2.77 10.34 -14.34
CA GLY A 171 1.74 11.33 -14.70
C GLY A 171 0.30 10.89 -14.40
N LYS A 172 0.06 10.37 -13.18
CA LYS A 172 -1.28 10.03 -12.65
C LYS A 172 -2.27 11.19 -12.76
N THR A 173 -1.88 12.36 -12.24
CA THR A 173 -2.74 13.54 -12.24
C THR A 173 -3.11 13.94 -13.66
N GLU A 174 -2.14 14.00 -14.57
CA GLU A 174 -2.36 14.30 -15.98
C GLU A 174 -3.27 13.26 -16.67
N THR A 175 -3.17 11.98 -16.32
CA THR A 175 -4.10 10.93 -16.79
C THR A 175 -5.53 11.20 -16.31
N MET A 176 -5.69 11.63 -15.06
CA MET A 176 -6.99 12.01 -14.49
C MET A 176 -7.60 13.23 -15.20
N LEU A 177 -6.79 14.24 -15.50
CA LEU A 177 -7.20 15.41 -16.29
C LEU A 177 -7.62 15.01 -17.72
N ALA A 178 -6.82 14.15 -18.37
CA ALA A 178 -7.11 13.66 -19.70
C ALA A 178 -8.41 12.86 -19.73
N SER A 179 -8.65 12.01 -18.73
CA SER A 179 -9.89 11.24 -18.59
C SER A 179 -11.12 12.16 -18.45
N LEU A 180 -11.02 13.25 -17.67
CA LEU A 180 -12.09 14.24 -17.55
C LEU A 180 -12.47 14.84 -18.92
N VAL A 181 -11.47 15.26 -19.70
CA VAL A 181 -11.70 15.92 -21.00
C VAL A 181 -12.18 14.93 -22.05
N TYR A 182 -11.52 13.77 -22.16
CA TYR A 182 -11.85 12.72 -23.12
C TYR A 182 -13.26 12.17 -22.91
N SER A 183 -13.58 11.74 -21.69
CA SER A 183 -14.89 11.17 -21.36
C SER A 183 -15.99 12.23 -21.19
N ARG A 184 -15.61 13.52 -21.15
CA ARG A 184 -16.52 14.67 -20.96
C ARG A 184 -17.44 14.48 -19.75
N GLU A 185 -16.85 14.02 -18.63
CA GLU A 185 -17.57 13.69 -17.40
C GLU A 185 -18.29 14.90 -16.80
N ARG A 186 -19.51 14.69 -16.28
CA ARG A 186 -20.34 15.75 -15.69
C ARG A 186 -20.14 15.78 -14.17
N ARG A 187 -19.83 16.93 -13.57
CA ARG A 187 -19.87 17.11 -12.11
C ARG A 187 -19.07 16.03 -11.37
N VAL A 188 -17.76 16.03 -11.60
CA VAL A 188 -16.83 15.07 -11.02
C VAL A 188 -16.48 15.49 -9.60
N LEU A 189 -16.67 14.60 -8.62
CA LEU A 189 -16.11 14.75 -7.28
C LEU A 189 -14.72 14.12 -7.26
N VAL A 190 -13.70 14.88 -6.87
CA VAL A 190 -12.32 14.42 -6.71
C VAL A 190 -12.00 14.37 -5.22
N LEU A 191 -11.80 13.16 -4.71
CA LEU A 191 -11.36 12.91 -3.34
C LEU A 191 -9.84 12.78 -3.26
N VAL A 192 -9.27 13.45 -2.27
CA VAL A 192 -7.83 13.49 -2.01
C VAL A 192 -7.56 13.42 -0.50
N PRO A 193 -6.43 12.85 -0.05
CA PRO A 193 -6.19 12.61 1.38
C PRO A 193 -5.85 13.88 2.16
N SER A 194 -5.31 14.92 1.52
CA SER A 194 -4.79 16.10 2.23
C SER A 194 -5.22 17.43 1.63
N SER A 195 -5.22 18.47 2.47
CA SER A 195 -5.53 19.84 2.02
C SER A 195 -4.48 20.40 1.04
N VAL A 196 -3.24 19.90 1.09
CA VAL A 196 -2.17 20.27 0.15
C VAL A 196 -2.46 19.68 -1.23
N LEU A 197 -2.75 18.38 -1.31
CA LEU A 197 -3.17 17.72 -2.55
C LEU A 197 -4.42 18.35 -3.13
N ARG A 198 -5.41 18.69 -2.29
CA ARG A 198 -6.62 19.39 -2.76
C ARG A 198 -6.29 20.69 -3.48
N ASN A 199 -5.37 21.48 -2.95
CA ASN A 199 -4.99 22.76 -3.57
C ASN A 199 -4.21 22.52 -4.88
N GLN A 200 -3.27 21.58 -4.88
CA GLN A 200 -2.46 21.25 -6.06
C GLN A 200 -3.34 20.69 -7.20
N ILE A 201 -4.18 19.71 -6.90
CA ILE A 201 -5.05 19.04 -7.86
C ILE A 201 -6.12 20.00 -8.38
N ALA A 202 -6.72 20.83 -7.52
CA ALA A 202 -7.64 21.88 -7.96
C ALA A 202 -6.96 22.83 -8.96
N GLY A 203 -5.72 23.28 -8.70
CA GLY A 203 -4.96 24.11 -9.64
C GLY A 203 -4.66 23.41 -10.97
N LYS A 204 -4.32 22.12 -10.94
CA LYS A 204 -4.11 21.28 -12.13
C LYS A 204 -5.40 21.15 -12.95
N PHE A 205 -6.55 20.91 -12.32
CA PHE A 205 -7.85 20.91 -13.00
C PHE A 205 -8.18 22.28 -13.61
N SER A 206 -7.97 23.38 -12.88
CA SER A 206 -8.24 24.74 -13.36
C SER A 206 -7.42 25.11 -14.59
N THR A 207 -6.25 24.52 -14.77
CA THR A 207 -5.33 24.79 -15.89
C THR A 207 -5.34 23.71 -16.97
N LEU A 208 -5.96 22.55 -16.71
CA LEU A 208 -5.79 21.29 -17.44
C LEU A 208 -4.32 20.84 -17.56
N GLY A 209 -3.48 21.24 -16.59
CA GLY A 209 -2.11 20.77 -16.44
C GLY A 209 -1.26 20.93 -17.70
N VAL A 210 -0.53 19.88 -18.06
CA VAL A 210 0.37 19.87 -19.23
C VAL A 210 -0.32 19.46 -20.54
N LEU A 211 -1.61 19.12 -20.51
CA LEU A 211 -2.31 18.57 -21.68
C LEU A 211 -2.20 19.46 -22.94
N PRO A 212 -2.25 20.82 -22.85
CA PRO A 212 -2.04 21.66 -24.02
C PRO A 212 -0.61 21.58 -24.57
N ALA A 213 0.38 21.62 -23.69
CA ALA A 213 1.80 21.54 -24.07
C ALA A 213 2.15 20.15 -24.65
N ALA A 214 1.45 19.11 -24.20
CA ALA A 214 1.52 17.76 -24.73
C ALA A 214 0.75 17.57 -26.05
N GLY A 215 0.10 18.60 -26.60
CA GLY A 215 -0.69 18.47 -27.83
C GLY A 215 -1.95 17.59 -27.69
N ALA A 216 -2.30 17.17 -26.47
CA ALA A 216 -3.48 16.33 -26.20
C ALA A 216 -4.78 17.12 -26.31
N ILE A 217 -4.71 18.45 -26.11
CA ILE A 217 -5.82 19.39 -26.28
C ILE A 217 -5.32 20.70 -26.91
N PRO A 218 -6.17 21.44 -27.63
CA PRO A 218 -5.82 22.77 -28.12
C PRO A 218 -5.68 23.78 -26.96
N ILE A 219 -4.83 24.80 -27.12
CA ILE A 219 -4.55 25.79 -26.07
C ILE A 219 -5.80 26.58 -25.69
N GLU A 220 -6.65 26.88 -26.68
CA GLU A 220 -7.91 27.61 -26.59
C GLU A 220 -9.09 26.81 -26.02
N LEU A 221 -8.87 25.54 -25.66
CA LEU A 221 -9.90 24.72 -25.02
C LEU A 221 -10.39 25.38 -23.73
N ALA A 222 -11.71 25.53 -23.53
CA ALA A 222 -12.20 26.17 -22.31
C ALA A 222 -11.82 25.36 -21.06
N ARG A 223 -11.27 26.02 -20.04
CA ARG A 223 -10.96 25.35 -18.77
C ARG A 223 -12.22 25.09 -17.93
N PRO A 224 -12.22 24.03 -17.08
CA PRO A 224 -13.39 23.71 -16.27
C PRO A 224 -13.66 24.73 -15.17
N LEU A 225 -14.94 24.80 -14.74
CA LEU A 225 -15.31 25.42 -13.47
C LEU A 225 -14.95 24.47 -12.32
N VAL A 226 -14.03 24.90 -11.46
CA VAL A 226 -13.49 24.07 -10.36
C VAL A 226 -13.92 24.62 -9.01
N ALA A 227 -14.72 23.85 -8.27
CA ALA A 227 -15.04 24.11 -6.88
C ALA A 227 -13.98 23.51 -5.96
N LYS A 228 -13.35 24.37 -5.15
CA LYS A 228 -12.40 23.93 -4.12
C LYS A 228 -13.09 23.97 -2.75
N ILE A 229 -13.40 22.80 -2.19
CA ILE A 229 -14.10 22.72 -0.90
C ILE A 229 -13.10 22.90 0.24
N THR A 230 -13.14 24.06 0.87
CA THR A 230 -12.24 24.46 1.97
C THR A 230 -12.92 24.53 3.33
N LYS A 231 -14.25 24.64 3.34
CA LYS A 231 -15.09 24.64 4.55
C LYS A 231 -16.26 23.67 4.35
N GLY A 232 -16.75 23.10 5.45
CA GLY A 232 -17.96 22.25 5.45
C GLY A 232 -19.15 23.00 4.83
N ILE A 233 -20.01 22.26 4.13
CA ILE A 233 -21.18 22.81 3.43
C ILE A 233 -22.34 22.87 4.41
N GLU A 234 -22.96 24.04 4.52
CA GLU A 234 -23.89 24.36 5.61
C GLU A 234 -25.30 23.80 5.40
N ASN A 235 -25.77 23.74 4.14
CA ASN A 235 -27.13 23.33 3.82
C ASN A 235 -27.26 22.83 2.36
N ALA A 236 -28.39 22.21 2.04
CA ALA A 236 -28.67 21.64 0.72
C ALA A 236 -28.71 22.69 -0.41
N ALA A 237 -29.10 23.95 -0.12
CA ALA A 237 -29.09 25.02 -1.10
C ALA A 237 -27.66 25.41 -1.53
N ALA A 238 -26.75 25.52 -0.57
CA ALA A 238 -25.33 25.73 -0.84
C ALA A 238 -24.72 24.56 -1.64
N ALA A 239 -25.09 23.31 -1.31
CA ALA A 239 -24.67 22.14 -2.07
C ALA A 239 -25.19 22.17 -3.52
N SER A 240 -26.47 22.49 -3.75
CA SER A 240 -27.04 22.63 -5.09
C SER A 240 -26.31 23.69 -5.92
N ARG A 241 -25.99 24.84 -5.31
CA ARG A 241 -25.23 25.90 -6.00
C ARG A 241 -23.83 25.45 -6.40
N ILE A 242 -23.14 24.67 -5.56
CA ILE A 242 -21.84 24.07 -5.92
C ILE A 242 -22.01 23.14 -7.13
N ILE A 243 -23.01 22.26 -7.11
CA ILE A 243 -23.27 21.29 -8.19
C ILE A 243 -23.57 22.00 -9.52
N GLU A 244 -24.43 23.01 -9.49
CA GLU A 244 -24.91 23.73 -10.68
C GLU A 244 -23.82 24.60 -11.33
N THR A 245 -22.83 25.03 -10.56
CA THR A 245 -21.78 25.95 -11.04
C THR A 245 -20.43 25.27 -11.30
N SER A 246 -20.33 23.94 -11.16
CA SER A 246 -19.03 23.25 -11.24
C SER A 246 -19.01 22.09 -12.24
N ASN A 247 -17.91 21.99 -13.00
CA ASN A 247 -17.55 20.76 -13.70
C ASN A 247 -16.83 19.79 -12.76
N VAL A 248 -15.96 20.32 -11.88
CA VAL A 248 -15.09 19.55 -10.98
C VAL A 248 -15.22 20.10 -9.57
N ILE A 249 -15.34 19.21 -8.59
CA ILE A 249 -15.40 19.52 -7.15
C ILE A 249 -14.26 18.78 -6.48
N VAL A 250 -13.33 19.48 -5.82
CA VAL A 250 -12.18 18.86 -5.16
C VAL A 250 -12.30 19.01 -3.64
N ALA A 251 -12.29 17.90 -2.91
CA ALA A 251 -12.53 17.85 -1.47
C ALA A 251 -11.69 16.78 -0.76
N THR A 252 -11.51 16.95 0.55
CA THR A 252 -10.98 15.90 1.44
C THR A 252 -12.14 15.19 2.15
N PRO A 253 -12.00 13.92 2.55
CA PRO A 253 -13.03 13.22 3.31
C PRO A 253 -13.42 13.96 4.60
N ASP A 254 -12.44 14.49 5.33
CA ASP A 254 -12.68 15.21 6.59
C ASP A 254 -13.54 16.47 6.40
N ILE A 255 -13.35 17.21 5.29
CA ILE A 255 -14.15 18.43 5.04
C ILE A 255 -15.57 18.09 4.60
N LEU A 256 -15.74 16.97 3.90
CA LEU A 256 -17.06 16.46 3.55
C LEU A 256 -17.81 15.99 4.80
N LYS A 257 -17.14 15.28 5.71
CA LYS A 257 -17.71 14.87 7.01
C LYS A 257 -18.11 16.06 7.89
N ALA A 258 -17.37 17.16 7.82
CA ALA A 258 -17.70 18.40 8.52
C ALA A 258 -18.89 19.18 7.90
N SER A 259 -19.49 18.68 6.81
CA SER A 259 -20.66 19.30 6.18
C SER A 259 -21.96 18.84 6.87
N ALA A 260 -23.03 19.64 6.76
CA ALA A 260 -24.34 19.24 7.23
C ALA A 260 -24.82 17.97 6.48
N PRO A 261 -25.44 16.98 7.15
CA PRO A 261 -25.81 15.71 6.53
C PRO A 261 -26.64 15.85 5.25
N ALA A 262 -27.67 16.71 5.26
CA ALA A 262 -28.50 16.98 4.09
C ALA A 262 -27.72 17.66 2.95
N ALA A 263 -26.72 18.47 3.27
CA ALA A 263 -25.86 19.12 2.28
C ALA A 263 -24.90 18.11 1.62
N LEU A 264 -24.31 17.23 2.44
CA LEU A 264 -23.45 16.16 1.98
C LEU A 264 -24.22 15.21 1.06
N GLU A 265 -25.38 14.71 1.50
CA GLU A 265 -26.22 13.83 0.69
C GLU A 265 -26.58 14.48 -0.66
N ARG A 266 -27.00 15.75 -0.64
CA ARG A 266 -27.31 16.51 -1.86
C ARG A 266 -26.11 16.60 -2.80
N LEU A 267 -24.92 16.92 -2.27
CA LEU A 267 -23.67 16.99 -3.03
C LEU A 267 -23.35 15.66 -3.73
N LEU A 268 -23.30 14.57 -2.95
CA LEU A 268 -22.92 13.25 -3.44
C LEU A 268 -23.92 12.72 -4.47
N LYS A 269 -25.23 12.93 -4.25
CA LYS A 269 -26.27 12.56 -5.21
C LYS A 269 -26.15 13.35 -6.52
N GLY A 270 -25.74 14.62 -6.46
CA GLY A 270 -25.61 15.51 -7.63
C GLY A 270 -24.38 15.29 -8.50
N CYS A 271 -23.33 14.65 -7.99
CA CYS A 271 -22.12 14.31 -8.76
C CYS A 271 -22.34 13.04 -9.59
N SER A 272 -21.89 12.99 -10.85
CA SER A 272 -22.08 11.80 -11.68
C SER A 272 -20.96 10.77 -11.58
N THR A 273 -19.76 11.24 -11.22
CA THR A 273 -18.53 10.43 -11.23
C THR A 273 -17.66 10.78 -10.02
N LEU A 274 -17.02 9.77 -9.45
CA LEU A 274 -16.08 9.90 -8.34
C LEU A 274 -14.67 9.57 -8.82
N PHE A 275 -13.77 10.55 -8.72
CA PHE A 275 -12.34 10.34 -8.88
C PHE A 275 -11.69 10.26 -7.50
N VAL A 276 -10.84 9.26 -7.30
CA VAL A 276 -10.14 9.00 -6.03
C VAL A 276 -8.64 9.02 -6.32
N ASP A 277 -7.93 10.01 -5.80
CA ASP A 277 -6.46 10.00 -5.81
C ASP A 277 -5.94 9.34 -4.53
N GLU A 278 -4.78 8.70 -4.63
CA GLU A 278 -4.18 7.93 -3.54
C GLU A 278 -5.17 6.91 -2.94
N ALA A 279 -5.80 6.13 -3.82
CA ALA A 279 -6.89 5.22 -3.48
C ALA A 279 -6.54 4.15 -2.44
N HIS A 280 -5.26 3.99 -2.09
CA HIS A 280 -4.84 3.19 -0.94
C HIS A 280 -5.44 3.65 0.41
N HIS A 281 -6.01 4.86 0.48
CA HIS A 281 -6.76 5.35 1.64
C HIS A 281 -8.26 5.00 1.64
N ILE A 282 -8.81 4.46 0.54
CA ILE A 282 -10.27 4.39 0.29
C ILE A 282 -11.06 3.53 1.29
N THR A 283 -10.38 2.64 2.02
CA THR A 283 -11.00 1.75 3.00
C THR A 283 -11.16 2.37 4.38
N ALA A 284 -10.58 3.55 4.63
CA ALA A 284 -10.86 4.29 5.86
C ALA A 284 -12.35 4.62 5.91
N THR A 285 -12.97 4.53 7.09
CA THR A 285 -14.43 4.63 7.26
C THR A 285 -15.00 5.88 6.59
N THR A 286 -14.30 7.02 6.70
CA THR A 286 -14.70 8.29 6.10
C THR A 286 -14.67 8.31 4.57
N TRP A 287 -13.74 7.58 3.94
CA TRP A 287 -13.69 7.44 2.48
C TRP A 287 -14.77 6.49 1.99
N LYS A 288 -14.93 5.36 2.69
CA LYS A 288 -15.93 4.34 2.39
C LYS A 288 -17.35 4.93 2.43
N GLU A 289 -17.67 5.73 3.44
CA GLU A 289 -18.95 6.45 3.55
C GLU A 289 -19.28 7.31 2.32
N VAL A 290 -18.27 7.99 1.75
CA VAL A 290 -18.46 8.80 0.54
C VAL A 290 -18.60 7.90 -0.69
N ARG A 291 -17.70 6.94 -0.84
CA ARG A 291 -17.64 6.03 -2.00
C ARG A 291 -18.91 5.20 -2.14
N ASP A 292 -19.44 4.65 -1.05
CA ASP A 292 -20.63 3.79 -1.07
C ASP A 292 -21.88 4.56 -1.59
N LYS A 293 -21.87 5.90 -1.57
CA LYS A 293 -22.90 6.74 -2.22
C LYS A 293 -22.76 6.85 -3.75
N PHE A 294 -21.70 6.28 -4.33
CA PHE A 294 -21.43 6.21 -5.76
C PHE A 294 -21.47 4.78 -6.31
N GLU A 295 -21.98 3.80 -5.57
CA GLU A 295 -21.98 2.37 -5.98
C GLU A 295 -22.63 2.13 -7.36
N THR A 296 -23.66 2.91 -7.73
CA THR A 296 -24.32 2.85 -9.05
C THR A 296 -23.75 3.84 -10.07
N LYS A 297 -22.63 4.48 -9.77
CA LYS A 297 -22.00 5.54 -10.56
C LYS A 297 -20.58 5.15 -10.93
N LYS A 298 -19.98 5.89 -11.87
CA LYS A 298 -18.58 5.67 -12.24
C LYS A 298 -17.67 6.05 -11.07
N ILE A 299 -16.85 5.10 -10.63
CA ILE A 299 -15.77 5.33 -9.67
C ILE A 299 -14.45 5.01 -10.37
N LEU A 300 -13.57 6.01 -10.45
CA LEU A 300 -12.23 5.87 -11.03
C LEU A 300 -11.18 6.22 -9.98
N GLN A 301 -10.27 5.29 -9.75
CA GLN A 301 -9.30 5.33 -8.67
C GLN A 301 -7.88 5.33 -9.24
N PHE A 302 -7.00 6.12 -8.65
CA PHE A 302 -5.60 6.20 -9.02
C PHE A 302 -4.73 5.93 -7.80
N THR A 303 -3.70 5.11 -7.97
CA THR A 303 -2.72 4.83 -6.92
C THR A 303 -1.37 4.42 -7.51
N ALA A 304 -0.27 4.64 -6.78
CA ALA A 304 1.00 3.96 -7.08
C ALA A 304 1.04 2.54 -6.50
N THR A 305 0.26 2.28 -5.46
CA THR A 305 0.35 1.08 -4.63
C THR A 305 -1.07 0.58 -4.36
N PRO A 306 -1.54 -0.51 -5.00
CA PRO A 306 -2.89 -1.05 -4.81
C PRO A 306 -3.06 -1.83 -3.49
N PHE A 307 -2.13 -1.67 -2.53
CA PHE A 307 -2.09 -2.40 -1.26
C PHE A 307 -1.96 -1.42 -0.07
N ARG A 308 -2.59 -1.74 1.07
CA ARG A 308 -2.65 -0.90 2.28
C ARG A 308 -1.45 -1.09 3.21
N ARG A 309 -1.34 -0.19 4.22
CA ARG A 309 -0.40 -0.26 5.35
C ARG A 309 -0.66 -1.45 6.31
N ASP A 310 -1.88 -1.98 6.34
CA ASP A 310 -2.31 -3.16 7.12
C ASP A 310 -2.49 -4.41 6.23
N GLU A 311 -1.83 -4.44 5.08
CA GLU A 311 -1.87 -5.53 4.08
C GLU A 311 -3.24 -5.85 3.46
N ARG A 312 -4.29 -5.08 3.79
CA ARG A 312 -5.61 -5.21 3.17
C ARG A 312 -5.67 -4.49 1.81
N LYS A 313 -6.72 -4.77 1.03
CA LYS A 313 -6.84 -4.34 -0.38
C LYS A 313 -7.41 -2.93 -0.56
N VAL A 314 -7.11 -2.34 -1.71
CA VAL A 314 -7.87 -1.23 -2.29
C VAL A 314 -9.05 -1.83 -3.05
N ASP A 315 -10.26 -1.34 -2.78
CA ASP A 315 -11.49 -1.86 -3.37
C ASP A 315 -11.65 -1.40 -4.82
N GLY A 316 -11.95 -2.29 -5.76
CA GLY A 316 -12.09 -1.99 -7.19
C GLY A 316 -11.24 -2.88 -8.11
N LYS A 317 -11.68 -3.05 -9.35
CA LYS A 317 -10.98 -3.83 -10.38
C LYS A 317 -9.76 -3.06 -10.87
N ILE A 318 -8.57 -3.64 -10.76
CA ILE A 318 -7.38 -3.11 -11.41
C ILE A 318 -7.56 -3.29 -12.93
N ILE A 319 -7.83 -2.19 -13.64
CA ILE A 319 -8.06 -2.18 -15.09
C ILE A 319 -6.79 -1.88 -15.89
N PHE A 320 -5.79 -1.28 -15.25
CA PHE A 320 -4.50 -0.98 -15.84
C PHE A 320 -3.43 -0.92 -14.75
N ASN A 321 -2.28 -1.56 -15.01
CA ASN A 321 -1.12 -1.54 -14.15
C ASN A 321 0.15 -1.34 -15.00
N PHE A 322 0.83 -0.22 -14.81
CA PHE A 322 2.13 0.02 -15.41
C PHE A 322 3.21 -0.32 -14.39
N LYS A 323 4.06 -1.32 -14.67
CA LYS A 323 5.03 -1.79 -13.68
C LYS A 323 6.12 -0.75 -13.46
N LEU A 324 6.73 -0.78 -12.28
CA LEU A 324 7.88 0.09 -11.99
C LEU A 324 9.06 -0.23 -12.92
N GLY A 325 9.31 -1.52 -13.21
CA GLY A 325 10.34 -1.93 -14.15
C GLY A 325 10.11 -1.37 -15.56
N ASP A 326 8.86 -1.35 -16.04
CA ASP A 326 8.51 -0.77 -17.33
C ASP A 326 8.77 0.75 -17.34
N ALA A 327 8.49 1.42 -16.22
CA ALA A 327 8.76 2.85 -16.09
C ALA A 327 10.26 3.19 -16.06
N GLN A 328 11.09 2.31 -15.50
CA GLN A 328 12.55 2.42 -15.56
C GLN A 328 13.07 2.17 -16.98
N GLN A 329 12.60 1.10 -17.66
CA GLN A 329 12.98 0.81 -19.05
C GLN A 329 12.60 1.93 -20.01
N ALA A 330 11.44 2.56 -19.80
CA ALA A 330 10.99 3.72 -20.58
C ALA A 330 11.68 5.05 -20.19
N GLY A 331 12.63 5.04 -19.25
CA GLY A 331 13.39 6.23 -18.85
C GLY A 331 12.58 7.29 -18.08
N TYR A 332 11.46 6.90 -17.48
CA TYR A 332 10.64 7.79 -16.63
C TYR A 332 11.19 7.92 -15.20
N TYR A 333 12.05 6.98 -14.80
CA TYR A 333 12.76 6.98 -13.53
C TYR A 333 14.26 7.10 -13.74
N ARG A 334 14.93 7.87 -12.88
CA ARG A 334 16.39 7.88 -12.77
C ARG A 334 16.85 6.88 -11.70
N PRO A 335 18.06 6.30 -11.84
CA PRO A 335 18.63 5.41 -10.82
C PRO A 335 18.73 6.08 -9.45
N ILE A 336 18.68 5.26 -8.40
CA ILE A 336 18.85 5.71 -7.01
C ILE A 336 20.28 5.38 -6.56
N ASN A 337 21.01 6.39 -6.10
CA ASN A 337 22.28 6.18 -5.43
C ASN A 337 22.03 5.82 -3.97
N LEU A 338 22.39 4.60 -3.55
CA LEU A 338 22.32 4.21 -2.15
C LEU A 338 23.64 4.55 -1.43
N ARG A 339 23.52 5.13 -0.25
CA ARG A 339 24.61 5.30 0.72
C ARG A 339 24.22 4.56 2.00
N SER A 340 24.66 3.31 2.09
CA SER A 340 24.55 2.50 3.31
C SER A 340 25.59 2.95 4.33
N ILE A 341 25.19 2.98 5.58
CA ILE A 341 26.11 3.10 6.72
C ILE A 341 25.89 1.91 7.64
N GLU A 342 26.96 1.42 8.24
CA GLU A 342 26.93 0.40 9.28
C GLU A 342 27.32 1.07 10.59
N GLU A 343 26.32 1.49 11.36
CA GLU A 343 26.54 2.07 12.69
C GLU A 343 25.80 1.22 13.72
N PHE A 344 26.58 0.55 14.56
CA PHE A 344 26.12 -0.22 15.70
C PHE A 344 26.19 0.67 16.95
N GLY A 345 25.21 0.53 17.85
CA GLY A 345 25.20 1.29 19.11
C GLY A 345 23.87 1.93 19.40
N ASP A 346 23.88 2.90 20.32
CA ASP A 346 22.67 3.60 20.71
C ASP A 346 22.05 4.39 19.55
N LYS A 347 20.80 4.78 19.74
CA LYS A 347 20.01 5.46 18.72
C LYS A 347 20.61 6.80 18.29
N GLU A 348 21.22 7.53 19.23
CA GLU A 348 21.79 8.85 18.94
C GLU A 348 23.03 8.74 18.06
N ALA A 349 23.88 7.73 18.29
CA ALA A 349 25.02 7.43 17.43
C ALA A 349 24.57 7.12 16.00
N ARG A 350 23.55 6.26 15.85
CA ARG A 350 22.97 5.89 14.56
C ARG A 350 22.40 7.11 13.82
N ASP A 351 21.58 7.93 14.50
CA ASP A 351 21.01 9.15 13.92
C ASP A 351 22.09 10.15 13.49
N ARG A 352 23.12 10.35 14.33
CA ARG A 352 24.22 11.25 14.01
C ARG A 352 24.99 10.80 12.78
N ARG A 353 25.23 9.49 12.64
CA ARG A 353 25.93 8.94 11.47
C ARG A 353 25.12 9.12 10.19
N ILE A 354 23.81 8.83 10.23
CA ILE A 354 22.90 9.06 9.10
C ILE A 354 22.91 10.55 8.70
N ALA A 355 22.76 11.45 9.68
CA ALA A 355 22.73 12.88 9.43
C ALA A 355 24.05 13.41 8.85
N ALA A 356 25.19 12.94 9.37
CA ALA A 356 26.51 13.32 8.88
C ALA A 356 26.72 12.92 7.41
N GLU A 357 26.38 11.67 7.06
CA GLU A 357 26.50 11.17 5.69
C GLU A 357 25.56 11.92 4.74
N ALA A 358 24.30 12.14 5.13
CA ALA A 358 23.35 12.86 4.30
C ALA A 358 23.76 14.32 4.07
N VAL A 359 24.28 15.01 5.10
CA VAL A 359 24.84 16.36 4.97
C VAL A 359 26.07 16.37 4.06
N ALA A 360 26.95 15.36 4.14
CA ALA A 360 28.11 15.26 3.26
C ALA A 360 27.69 15.15 1.79
N VAL A 361 26.70 14.30 1.48
CA VAL A 361 26.11 14.20 0.13
C VAL A 361 25.54 15.54 -0.32
N LEU A 362 24.78 16.25 0.54
CA LEU A 362 24.20 17.55 0.21
C LEU A 362 25.28 18.60 -0.09
N ARG A 363 26.36 18.65 0.71
CA ARG A 363 27.48 19.57 0.49
C ARG A 363 28.18 19.26 -0.83
N ARG A 364 28.47 17.99 -1.12
CA ARG A 364 29.06 17.58 -2.40
C ARG A 364 28.19 18.01 -3.58
N ASP A 365 26.91 17.65 -3.57
CA ASP A 365 26.02 17.91 -4.69
C ASP A 365 25.85 19.43 -4.95
N ARG A 366 25.81 20.25 -3.90
CA ARG A 366 25.67 21.70 -4.04
C ARG A 366 26.97 22.43 -4.34
N ASN A 367 28.06 22.08 -3.65
CA ASN A 367 29.31 22.84 -3.70
C ASN A 367 30.24 22.37 -4.82
N GLU A 368 30.22 21.09 -5.15
CA GLU A 368 31.13 20.49 -6.15
C GLU A 368 30.43 20.25 -7.48
N GLN A 369 29.12 19.94 -7.46
CA GLN A 369 28.35 19.60 -8.67
C GLN A 369 27.38 20.70 -9.12
N ASP A 370 27.32 21.83 -8.40
CA ASP A 370 26.42 22.97 -8.67
C ASP A 370 24.94 22.59 -8.85
N ARG A 371 24.48 21.58 -8.09
CA ARG A 371 23.08 21.11 -8.13
C ARG A 371 22.28 21.78 -7.03
N ASP A 372 21.07 22.28 -7.31
CA ASP A 372 20.16 22.80 -6.28
C ASP A 372 19.44 21.69 -5.52
N HIS A 373 20.18 20.72 -4.97
CA HIS A 373 19.59 19.64 -4.19
C HIS A 373 19.06 20.13 -2.84
N LEU A 374 17.95 19.50 -2.43
CA LEU A 374 17.36 19.57 -1.10
C LEU A 374 17.45 18.20 -0.42
N LEU A 375 17.68 18.22 0.89
CA LEU A 375 17.72 17.03 1.74
C LEU A 375 16.46 16.94 2.60
N MET A 376 15.87 15.76 2.63
CA MET A 376 14.78 15.43 3.55
C MET A 376 15.22 14.34 4.51
N ALA A 377 15.16 14.63 5.81
CA ALA A 377 15.27 13.63 6.86
C ALA A 377 13.87 13.18 7.28
N ARG A 378 13.64 11.87 7.24
CA ARG A 378 12.36 11.27 7.57
C ARG A 378 12.44 10.51 8.88
N THR A 379 11.45 10.74 9.75
CA THR A 379 11.32 10.06 11.04
C THR A 379 9.91 9.52 11.25
N ARG A 380 9.76 8.55 12.16
CA ARG A 380 8.49 7.86 12.44
C ARG A 380 7.50 8.65 13.30
N SER A 381 7.99 9.57 14.14
CA SER A 381 7.14 10.35 15.06
C SER A 381 7.58 11.80 15.22
N LYS A 382 6.72 12.61 15.83
CA LYS A 382 6.95 14.06 16.06
C LYS A 382 8.09 14.31 17.05
N GLU A 383 8.25 13.44 18.05
CA GLU A 383 9.33 13.47 19.04
C GLU A 383 10.67 13.21 18.34
N ARG A 384 10.70 12.14 17.53
CA ARG A 384 11.86 11.77 16.71
C ARG A 384 12.27 12.89 15.76
N ALA A 385 11.32 13.51 15.11
CA ALA A 385 11.59 14.62 14.20
C ALA A 385 12.26 15.80 14.91
N GLN A 386 11.89 16.06 16.18
CA GLN A 386 12.53 17.12 16.96
C GLN A 386 13.95 16.75 17.38
N GLU A 387 14.19 15.52 17.81
CA GLU A 387 15.52 15.00 18.13
C GLU A 387 16.47 15.10 16.94
N VAL A 388 16.08 14.49 15.81
CA VAL A 388 16.86 14.49 14.58
C VAL A 388 17.07 15.90 14.03
N TRP A 389 16.06 16.77 14.11
CA TRP A 389 16.20 18.18 13.70
C TRP A 389 17.25 18.95 14.51
N ARG A 390 17.40 18.66 15.80
CA ARG A 390 18.49 19.26 16.61
C ARG A 390 19.85 18.82 16.10
N GLU A 391 20.02 17.55 15.72
CA GLU A 391 21.28 17.05 15.17
C GLU A 391 21.62 17.71 13.83
N TYR A 392 20.68 17.80 12.89
CA TYR A 392 20.91 18.54 11.65
C TYR A 392 21.23 20.02 11.89
N LYS A 393 20.59 20.66 12.87
CA LYS A 393 20.86 22.07 13.22
C LYS A 393 22.27 22.26 13.79
N LYS A 394 22.81 21.27 14.51
CA LYS A 394 24.20 21.27 14.99
C LYS A 394 25.19 21.01 13.85
N LEU A 395 24.92 20.02 13.00
CA LEU A 395 25.82 19.55 11.95
C LEU A 395 25.90 20.50 10.73
N ALA A 396 24.80 21.13 10.37
CA ALA A 396 24.68 21.96 9.17
C ALA A 396 23.80 23.21 9.41
N PRO A 397 24.16 24.11 10.34
CA PRO A 397 23.41 25.34 10.59
C PRO A 397 23.31 26.24 9.34
N GLU A 398 24.32 26.21 8.47
CA GLU A 398 24.38 26.95 7.20
C GLU A 398 23.27 26.54 6.22
N MET A 399 22.82 25.29 6.29
CA MET A 399 21.77 24.72 5.44
C MET A 399 20.36 24.99 5.97
N LYS A 400 20.25 25.69 7.09
CA LYS A 400 19.00 26.15 7.73
C LYS A 400 17.93 25.06 7.84
N PRO A 401 18.17 23.98 8.63
CA PRO A 401 17.21 22.90 8.77
C PRO A 401 15.85 23.38 9.29
N VAL A 402 14.76 22.96 8.64
CA VAL A 402 13.38 23.26 9.08
C VAL A 402 12.65 21.98 9.49
N LEU A 403 11.58 22.12 10.29
CA LEU A 403 10.84 21.01 10.86
C LEU A 403 9.37 21.04 10.43
N VAL A 404 8.87 19.94 9.87
CA VAL A 404 7.54 19.85 9.24
C VAL A 404 6.81 18.57 9.68
N TYR A 405 5.75 18.70 10.50
CA TYR A 405 4.90 17.56 10.91
C TYR A 405 3.44 17.95 11.16
N SER A 406 2.53 16.97 11.07
CA SER A 406 1.09 17.13 11.33
C SER A 406 0.83 17.27 12.83
N GLY A 407 0.06 18.28 13.22
CA GLY A 407 -0.36 18.45 14.62
C GLY A 407 -1.20 19.71 14.83
N PRO A 408 -1.92 19.79 15.97
CA PRO A 408 -2.64 21.00 16.35
C PRO A 408 -1.69 22.21 16.37
N ASN A 409 -2.18 23.37 15.92
CA ASN A 409 -1.43 24.64 15.84
C ASN A 409 -0.17 24.64 14.96
N ARG A 410 0.10 23.60 14.17
CA ARG A 410 1.28 23.54 13.28
C ARG A 410 1.08 24.23 11.93
N LYS A 411 -0.14 24.63 11.56
CA LYS A 411 -0.45 25.15 10.22
C LYS A 411 0.39 26.37 9.84
N ALA A 412 0.49 27.37 10.73
CA ALA A 412 1.29 28.58 10.48
C ALA A 412 2.80 28.28 10.46
N ALA A 413 3.28 27.47 11.41
CA ALA A 413 4.70 27.08 11.48
C ALA A 413 5.14 26.26 10.27
N ASN A 414 4.31 25.30 9.82
CA ASN A 414 4.57 24.51 8.62
C ASN A 414 4.54 25.39 7.38
N ALA A 415 3.60 26.34 7.26
CA ALA A 415 3.57 27.28 6.14
C ALA A 415 4.85 28.14 6.07
N LYS A 416 5.36 28.61 7.21
CA LYS A 416 6.63 29.34 7.29
C LYS A 416 7.82 28.46 6.89
N SER A 417 7.87 27.23 7.40
CA SER A 417 8.93 26.26 7.08
C SER A 417 8.94 25.91 5.59
N MET A 418 7.75 25.70 5.01
CA MET A 418 7.60 25.46 3.57
C MET A 418 8.00 26.68 2.75
N ALA A 419 7.65 27.90 3.16
CA ALA A 419 8.08 29.12 2.47
C ALA A 419 9.63 29.24 2.45
N GLN A 420 10.30 28.93 3.55
CA GLN A 420 11.76 28.86 3.60
C GLN A 420 12.32 27.76 2.69
N LEU A 421 11.66 26.60 2.63
CA LEU A 421 12.06 25.50 1.75
C LEU A 421 11.82 25.80 0.27
N TYR A 422 10.86 26.67 -0.09
CA TYR A 422 10.65 27.12 -1.47
C TYR A 422 11.57 28.28 -1.85
N ASP A 423 12.04 29.09 -0.90
CA ASP A 423 12.99 30.18 -1.15
C ASP A 423 14.31 29.62 -1.71
N ARG A 424 14.64 29.99 -2.95
CA ARG A 424 15.87 29.58 -3.64
C ARG A 424 17.02 30.57 -3.44
N GLY A 425 16.77 31.70 -2.80
CA GLY A 425 17.81 32.66 -2.42
C GLY A 425 18.71 32.16 -1.27
N PRO A 426 19.66 32.98 -0.82
CA PRO A 426 20.59 32.66 0.27
C PRO A 426 19.88 32.47 1.62
N ASN A 427 18.64 32.95 1.74
CA ASN A 427 17.84 32.85 2.97
C ASN A 427 16.99 31.58 3.07
N GLY A 428 16.93 30.78 2.00
CA GLY A 428 16.14 29.57 1.99
C GLY A 428 16.74 28.40 2.76
N ALA A 429 15.87 27.49 3.18
CA ALA A 429 16.23 26.23 3.80
C ALA A 429 16.63 25.20 2.74
N ARG A 430 17.62 24.36 3.07
CA ARG A 430 18.09 23.24 2.23
C ARG A 430 17.81 21.87 2.84
N ILE A 431 17.56 21.83 4.13
CA ILE A 431 17.26 20.61 4.88
C ILE A 431 15.86 20.71 5.48
N VAL A 432 15.07 19.65 5.36
CA VAL A 432 13.80 19.52 6.05
C VAL A 432 13.70 18.19 6.79
N VAL A 433 13.35 18.26 8.07
CA VAL A 433 13.05 17.09 8.90
C VAL A 433 11.54 16.95 9.01
N CYS A 434 11.00 15.76 8.73
CA CYS A 434 9.55 15.58 8.66
C CYS A 434 9.02 14.23 9.12
N VAL A 435 7.73 14.25 9.45
CA VAL A 435 6.90 13.07 9.77
C VAL A 435 5.71 13.06 8.83
N ASP A 436 5.64 12.05 7.96
CA ASP A 436 4.51 11.70 7.06
C ASP A 436 3.94 12.80 6.14
N MET A 437 4.33 14.07 6.26
CA MET A 437 3.71 15.20 5.54
C MET A 437 4.36 15.55 4.21
N LEU A 438 5.66 15.28 4.04
CA LEU A 438 6.34 15.51 2.77
C LEU A 438 6.27 14.30 1.84
N GLY A 439 5.82 13.15 2.36
CA GLY A 439 5.56 11.94 1.59
C GLY A 439 4.30 12.02 0.73
N GLU A 440 3.32 12.87 1.08
CA GLU A 440 2.04 13.00 0.37
C GLU A 440 1.70 14.48 0.07
N GLY A 441 1.69 14.85 -1.21
CA GLY A 441 1.15 16.13 -1.68
C GLY A 441 2.09 17.32 -1.83
N VAL A 442 3.39 17.17 -1.55
CA VAL A 442 4.38 18.22 -1.83
C VAL A 442 5.10 17.92 -3.14
N ASP A 443 5.20 18.92 -4.00
CA ASP A 443 5.87 18.85 -5.31
C ASP A 443 7.16 19.66 -5.27
N LEU A 444 8.26 18.98 -4.95
CA LEU A 444 9.61 19.55 -4.86
C LEU A 444 10.56 18.71 -5.71
N PRO A 445 10.71 19.00 -7.02
CA PRO A 445 11.60 18.24 -7.91
C PRO A 445 13.06 18.21 -7.43
N ASN A 446 13.48 19.26 -6.72
CA ASN A 446 14.83 19.45 -6.18
C ASN A 446 15.10 18.60 -4.93
N LEU A 447 14.08 17.95 -4.37
CA LEU A 447 14.24 17.00 -3.28
C LEU A 447 14.89 15.73 -3.80
N LYS A 448 16.23 15.67 -3.73
CA LYS A 448 17.06 14.61 -4.29
C LYS A 448 17.81 13.80 -3.25
N ILE A 449 17.87 14.25 -2.00
CA ILE A 449 18.55 13.50 -0.93
C ILE A 449 17.54 13.11 0.14
N ALA A 450 17.53 11.85 0.50
CA ALA A 450 16.66 11.29 1.53
C ALA A 450 17.49 10.60 2.61
N ALA A 451 17.30 11.01 3.86
CA ALA A 451 17.85 10.35 5.03
C ALA A 451 16.73 9.60 5.77
N LEU A 452 16.84 8.28 5.84
CA LEU A 452 15.90 7.40 6.54
C LEU A 452 16.41 7.13 7.95
N HIS A 453 15.90 7.87 8.94
CA HIS A 453 16.29 7.72 10.35
C HIS A 453 15.50 6.65 11.11
N ASP A 454 14.31 6.32 10.62
CA ASP A 454 13.48 5.26 11.17
C ASP A 454 12.92 4.43 10.01
N THR A 455 12.95 3.10 10.13
CA THR A 455 12.32 2.20 9.15
C THR A 455 10.80 2.24 9.30
N HIS A 456 10.07 2.50 8.22
CA HIS A 456 8.61 2.47 8.24
C HIS A 456 8.09 1.04 8.02
N LYS A 457 7.07 0.66 8.79
CA LYS A 457 6.38 -0.66 8.72
C LYS A 457 5.70 -0.99 7.37
N SER A 458 5.80 -0.14 6.35
CA SER A 458 5.04 -0.32 5.10
C SER A 458 5.86 0.00 3.86
N LEU A 459 6.10 -1.04 3.06
CA LEU A 459 6.71 -0.95 1.74
C LEU A 459 6.01 0.09 0.84
N ALA A 460 4.68 0.20 0.88
CA ALA A 460 3.93 1.14 0.05
C ALA A 460 4.37 2.60 0.28
N VAL A 461 4.55 2.97 1.54
CA VAL A 461 4.94 4.32 1.95
C VAL A 461 6.39 4.62 1.55
N THR A 462 7.26 3.61 1.62
CA THR A 462 8.65 3.68 1.16
C THR A 462 8.72 3.83 -0.36
N LEU A 463 7.96 3.03 -1.12
CA LEU A 463 7.89 3.11 -2.59
C LEU A 463 7.36 4.46 -3.08
N GLN A 464 6.28 4.96 -2.48
CA GLN A 464 5.73 6.28 -2.82
C GLN A 464 6.74 7.39 -2.56
N PHE A 465 7.47 7.29 -1.45
CA PHE A 465 8.48 8.24 -1.06
C PHE A 465 9.66 8.26 -2.03
N ILE A 466 10.27 7.09 -2.26
CA ILE A 466 11.38 6.93 -3.22
C ILE A 466 10.95 7.42 -4.60
N GLY A 467 9.73 7.06 -5.03
CA GLY A 467 9.17 7.48 -6.30
C GLY A 467 8.98 9.00 -6.44
N ARG A 468 8.92 9.76 -5.34
CA ARG A 468 8.87 11.24 -5.40
C ARG A 468 10.25 11.86 -5.62
N ILE A 469 11.29 11.26 -5.09
CA ILE A 469 12.67 11.77 -5.14
C ILE A 469 13.33 11.42 -6.48
N THR A 470 12.97 10.27 -7.04
CA THR A 470 13.48 9.76 -8.32
C THR A 470 12.85 10.37 -9.56
N ARG A 471 11.88 11.28 -9.41
CA ARG A 471 11.21 11.94 -10.53
C ARG A 471 12.22 12.61 -11.47
N LYS A 472 12.02 12.41 -12.77
CA LYS A 472 12.71 13.16 -13.83
C LYS A 472 12.31 14.64 -13.73
N GLY A 473 13.20 15.44 -13.15
CA GLY A 473 13.14 16.90 -13.23
C GLY A 473 13.91 17.40 -14.46
N ASP A 474 14.16 18.70 -14.55
CA ASP A 474 15.07 19.25 -15.55
C ASP A 474 16.44 18.56 -15.48
N ALA A 475 17.13 18.46 -16.63
CA ALA A 475 18.40 17.75 -16.74
C ALA A 475 19.45 18.24 -15.71
N SER A 476 19.35 19.51 -15.30
CA SER A 476 20.18 20.18 -14.30
C SER A 476 20.04 19.66 -12.86
N ILE A 477 18.98 18.92 -12.53
CA ILE A 477 18.67 18.51 -11.14
C ILE A 477 19.38 17.19 -10.75
N GLY A 478 20.02 16.45 -11.66
CA GLY A 478 20.83 15.28 -11.27
C GLY A 478 20.04 14.05 -10.75
N GLU A 479 20.74 13.16 -10.02
CA GLU A 479 20.23 11.86 -9.53
C GLU A 479 19.85 11.91 -8.04
N ALA A 480 18.98 10.98 -7.63
CA ALA A 480 18.55 10.86 -6.24
C ALA A 480 19.58 10.07 -5.40
N THR A 481 19.76 10.45 -4.14
CA THR A 481 20.55 9.70 -3.16
C THR A 481 19.71 9.35 -1.92
N VAL A 482 19.74 8.09 -1.49
CA VAL A 482 19.11 7.62 -0.25
C VAL A 482 20.21 7.20 0.73
N VAL A 483 20.13 7.72 1.96
CA VAL A 483 21.04 7.43 3.07
C VAL A 483 20.26 6.65 4.14
N THR A 484 20.78 5.50 4.54
CA THR A 484 20.12 4.62 5.51
C THR A 484 21.13 3.80 6.31
N ASN A 485 20.84 3.53 7.58
CA ASN A 485 21.63 2.60 8.39
C ASN A 485 21.12 1.17 8.18
N ILE A 486 22.03 0.27 7.87
CA ILE A 486 21.73 -1.12 7.53
C ILE A 486 21.88 -2.07 8.72
N ALA A 487 22.51 -1.59 9.79
CA ALA A 487 22.66 -2.29 11.07
C ALA A 487 21.42 -2.15 11.98
N ASP A 488 20.28 -1.63 11.47
CA ASP A 488 19.06 -1.44 12.27
C ASP A 488 18.26 -2.75 12.45
N PRO A 489 18.16 -3.30 13.68
CA PRO A 489 17.41 -4.54 13.93
C PRO A 489 15.90 -4.41 13.71
N GLU A 490 15.35 -3.18 13.74
CA GLU A 490 13.93 -2.91 13.47
C GLU A 490 13.57 -3.01 11.97
N ALA A 491 14.56 -3.17 11.08
CA ALA A 491 14.31 -3.37 9.65
C ALA A 491 13.53 -4.67 9.40
N GLU A 492 12.26 -4.54 9.00
CA GLU A 492 11.38 -5.65 8.63
C GLU A 492 12.09 -6.67 7.71
N LYS A 493 11.89 -7.98 7.92
CA LYS A 493 12.58 -9.06 7.19
C LYS A 493 12.59 -8.90 5.65
N LYS A 494 11.50 -8.38 5.06
CA LYS A 494 11.42 -8.06 3.61
C LYS A 494 12.20 -6.80 3.21
N LEU A 495 12.24 -5.78 4.08
CA LEU A 495 13.01 -4.55 3.87
C LEU A 495 14.50 -4.75 4.22
N GLY A 496 14.86 -5.72 5.07
CA GLY A 496 16.26 -6.07 5.36
C GLY A 496 17.02 -6.44 4.10
N SER A 497 16.36 -7.09 3.13
CA SER A 497 16.93 -7.34 1.80
C SER A 497 17.20 -6.05 1.00
N LEU A 498 16.38 -5.01 1.16
CA LEU A 498 16.68 -3.69 0.60
C LEU A 498 17.91 -3.13 1.28
N TYR A 499 17.97 -3.15 2.61
CA TYR A 499 19.06 -2.50 3.34
C TYR A 499 20.40 -3.24 3.27
N ALA A 500 20.50 -4.48 2.76
CA ALA A 500 21.76 -5.20 2.69
C ALA A 500 22.85 -4.49 1.85
N GLU A 501 24.10 -4.55 2.28
CA GLU A 501 25.23 -3.96 1.55
C GLU A 501 25.38 -4.60 0.15
N GLY A 502 25.57 -3.77 -0.88
CA GLY A 502 25.68 -4.23 -2.27
C GLY A 502 24.33 -4.57 -2.95
N ALA A 503 23.21 -4.37 -2.26
CA ALA A 503 21.88 -4.57 -2.82
C ALA A 503 21.56 -3.55 -3.93
N ASP A 504 21.19 -4.05 -5.11
CA ASP A 504 20.64 -3.23 -6.19
C ASP A 504 19.19 -2.85 -5.83
N TRP A 505 19.03 -1.70 -5.16
CA TRP A 505 17.73 -1.18 -4.71
C TRP A 505 16.72 -1.11 -5.86
N ASP A 506 17.14 -0.72 -7.05
CA ASP A 506 16.26 -0.62 -8.21
C ASP A 506 15.68 -2.00 -8.56
N LYS A 507 16.49 -3.06 -8.53
CA LYS A 507 16.01 -4.44 -8.73
C LYS A 507 15.12 -4.95 -7.60
N ILE A 508 15.45 -4.66 -6.35
CA ILE A 508 14.69 -5.19 -5.20
C ILE A 508 13.36 -4.46 -5.02
N ILE A 509 13.34 -3.13 -5.16
CA ILE A 509 12.11 -2.32 -5.17
C ILE A 509 11.20 -2.80 -6.31
N ARG A 510 11.77 -3.00 -7.50
CA ARG A 510 11.04 -3.57 -8.64
C ARG A 510 10.45 -4.93 -8.27
N ARG A 511 11.26 -5.88 -7.81
CA ARG A 511 10.82 -7.23 -7.44
C ARG A 511 9.71 -7.20 -6.38
N LEU A 512 9.93 -6.50 -5.26
CA LEU A 512 8.96 -6.42 -4.16
C LEU A 512 7.65 -5.76 -4.58
N SER A 513 7.71 -4.70 -5.39
CA SER A 513 6.51 -4.05 -5.91
C SER A 513 5.77 -4.94 -6.91
N GLU A 514 6.49 -5.58 -7.83
CA GLU A 514 5.91 -6.43 -8.88
C GLU A 514 5.31 -7.71 -8.31
N GLU A 515 6.02 -8.41 -7.43
CA GLU A 515 5.52 -9.63 -6.76
C GLU A 515 4.22 -9.36 -5.99
N ARG A 516 4.15 -8.22 -5.28
CA ARG A 516 2.96 -7.87 -4.50
C ARG A 516 1.77 -7.53 -5.40
N ILE A 517 1.99 -6.81 -6.50
CA ILE A 517 0.93 -6.50 -7.46
C ILE A 517 0.49 -7.76 -8.20
N GLU A 518 1.42 -8.66 -8.52
CA GLU A 518 1.09 -9.92 -9.19
C GLU A 518 0.25 -10.84 -8.30
N GLN A 519 0.57 -10.95 -7.01
CA GLN A 519 -0.28 -11.65 -6.02
C GLN A 519 -1.70 -11.09 -6.02
N GLU A 520 -1.84 -9.76 -6.12
CA GLU A 520 -3.14 -9.09 -6.13
C GLU A 520 -3.93 -9.37 -7.42
N LEU A 521 -3.27 -9.30 -8.58
CA LEU A 521 -3.88 -9.62 -9.88
C LEU A 521 -4.36 -11.08 -9.92
N ARG A 522 -3.54 -12.04 -9.45
CA ARG A 522 -3.93 -13.45 -9.38
C ARG A 522 -5.18 -13.67 -8.53
N LEU A 523 -5.28 -12.98 -7.40
CA LEU A 523 -6.46 -13.06 -6.55
C LEU A 523 -7.68 -12.38 -7.18
N GLN A 524 -7.50 -11.29 -7.91
CA GLN A 524 -8.57 -10.63 -8.65
C GLN A 524 -9.14 -11.56 -9.74
N ASP A 525 -8.26 -12.19 -10.53
CA ASP A 525 -8.67 -13.12 -11.59
C ASP A 525 -9.41 -14.33 -10.99
N MET A 526 -8.90 -14.87 -9.88
CA MET A 526 -9.54 -15.97 -9.15
C MET A 526 -10.92 -15.60 -8.60
N VAL A 527 -11.06 -14.41 -7.98
CA VAL A 527 -12.37 -13.95 -7.48
C VAL A 527 -13.33 -13.68 -8.64
N ALA A 528 -12.85 -13.13 -9.76
CA ALA A 528 -13.67 -12.92 -10.95
C ALA A 528 -14.18 -14.24 -11.53
N GLY A 529 -13.33 -15.27 -11.62
CA GLY A 529 -13.73 -16.61 -12.03
C GLY A 529 -14.77 -17.22 -11.09
N LEU A 530 -14.56 -17.12 -9.78
CA LEU A 530 -15.48 -17.62 -8.75
C LEU A 530 -16.85 -16.91 -8.75
N LYS A 531 -16.93 -15.65 -9.19
CA LYS A 531 -18.20 -14.95 -9.37
C LYS A 531 -19.03 -15.50 -10.54
N GLY A 532 -18.44 -16.28 -11.45
CA GLY A 532 -19.09 -16.77 -12.67
C GLY A 532 -20.22 -17.78 -12.41
N LYS A 533 -20.11 -18.62 -11.37
CA LYS A 533 -21.12 -19.61 -11.00
C LYS A 533 -21.33 -19.70 -9.48
N GLY A 534 -22.59 -19.89 -9.08
CA GLY A 534 -22.99 -19.97 -7.67
C GLY A 534 -23.49 -18.64 -7.10
N THR A 535 -23.83 -18.62 -5.80
CA THR A 535 -24.46 -17.46 -5.13
C THR A 535 -23.68 -16.95 -3.91
N LEU A 536 -22.55 -17.57 -3.56
CA LEU A 536 -21.77 -17.21 -2.37
C LEU A 536 -21.22 -15.77 -2.45
N HIS A 537 -20.82 -15.33 -3.64
CA HIS A 537 -20.26 -14.00 -3.87
C HIS A 537 -21.24 -12.85 -3.60
N ALA A 538 -22.54 -13.12 -3.62
CA ALA A 538 -23.58 -12.12 -3.30
C ALA A 538 -23.76 -11.93 -1.79
N GLN A 539 -23.32 -12.89 -0.97
CA GLN A 539 -23.51 -12.88 0.48
C GLN A 539 -22.25 -12.45 1.24
N ILE A 540 -21.07 -12.87 0.76
CA ILE A 540 -19.79 -12.54 1.39
C ILE A 540 -18.75 -12.11 0.36
N SER A 541 -17.84 -11.24 0.82
CA SER A 541 -16.70 -10.83 0.02
C SER A 541 -15.66 -11.96 -0.06
N LEU A 542 -15.54 -12.58 -1.23
CA LEU A 542 -14.54 -13.63 -1.50
C LEU A 542 -13.10 -13.15 -1.29
N TRP A 543 -12.87 -11.83 -1.41
CA TRP A 543 -11.60 -11.17 -1.16
C TRP A 543 -11.08 -11.31 0.27
N ASN A 544 -11.99 -11.49 1.23
CA ASN A 544 -11.68 -11.56 2.66
C ASN A 544 -11.53 -12.99 3.18
N LEU A 545 -11.71 -14.00 2.32
CA LEU A 545 -11.51 -15.39 2.71
C LEU A 545 -10.03 -15.63 3.03
N ARG A 546 -9.79 -16.19 4.22
CA ARG A 546 -8.46 -16.55 4.73
C ARG A 546 -8.45 -17.98 5.27
N PRO A 547 -8.59 -19.01 4.41
CA PRO A 547 -8.39 -20.38 4.87
C PRO A 547 -7.02 -20.54 5.52
N ARG A 548 -6.94 -21.37 6.56
CA ARG A 548 -5.63 -21.82 7.07
C ARG A 548 -4.91 -22.55 5.94
N LEU A 549 -3.59 -22.39 5.86
CA LEU A 549 -2.76 -23.14 4.93
C LEU A 549 -2.74 -24.61 5.37
N SER A 550 -3.78 -25.34 4.99
CA SER A 550 -3.98 -26.74 5.30
C SER A 550 -4.76 -27.38 4.17
N THR A 551 -4.48 -28.65 3.89
CA THR A 551 -5.22 -29.41 2.89
C THR A 551 -5.09 -30.91 3.14
N GLN A 552 -6.11 -31.66 2.76
CA GLN A 552 -6.00 -33.08 2.44
C GLN A 552 -5.71 -33.24 0.95
N ILE A 553 -4.77 -34.12 0.63
CA ILE A 553 -4.27 -34.30 -0.72
C ILE A 553 -4.77 -35.65 -1.26
N TYR A 554 -5.35 -35.62 -2.45
CA TYR A 554 -5.83 -36.81 -3.16
C TYR A 554 -5.16 -36.89 -4.53
N ARG A 555 -4.69 -38.07 -4.91
CA ARG A 555 -4.34 -38.38 -6.30
C ARG A 555 -5.62 -38.70 -7.06
N THR A 556 -5.76 -38.19 -8.27
CA THR A 556 -6.96 -38.33 -9.09
C THR A 556 -6.60 -38.83 -10.49
N SER A 557 -7.48 -39.65 -11.05
CA SER A 557 -7.40 -40.13 -12.44
C SER A 557 -8.63 -39.73 -13.28
N CYS A 558 -9.48 -38.84 -12.75
CA CYS A 558 -10.64 -38.35 -13.46
C CYS A 558 -10.23 -37.38 -14.59
N ALA A 559 -10.96 -37.40 -15.71
CA ALA A 559 -10.77 -36.44 -16.80
C ALA A 559 -11.61 -35.16 -16.60
N THR A 560 -12.65 -35.28 -15.78
CA THR A 560 -13.61 -34.24 -15.40
C THR A 560 -13.95 -34.43 -13.93
N TRP A 561 -14.14 -33.34 -13.20
CA TRP A 561 -14.60 -33.33 -11.81
C TRP A 561 -15.98 -32.69 -11.71
N PHE A 562 -16.73 -33.01 -10.66
CA PHE A 562 -18.11 -32.59 -10.41
C PHE A 562 -18.21 -31.90 -9.05
N PRO A 563 -17.65 -30.68 -8.89
CA PRO A 563 -17.53 -30.03 -7.59
C PRO A 563 -18.88 -29.73 -6.92
N THR A 564 -19.96 -29.58 -7.68
CA THR A 564 -21.33 -29.36 -7.17
C THR A 564 -21.91 -30.59 -6.45
N GLU A 565 -21.33 -31.78 -6.64
CA GLU A 565 -21.75 -33.00 -5.95
C GLU A 565 -21.38 -33.00 -4.45
N TYR A 566 -20.69 -31.96 -3.97
CA TYR A 566 -20.43 -31.76 -2.54
C TYR A 566 -21.71 -31.75 -1.68
N ILE A 567 -22.86 -31.41 -2.27
CA ILE A 567 -24.15 -31.45 -1.59
C ILE A 567 -24.50 -32.84 -1.04
N LYS A 568 -23.96 -33.92 -1.64
CA LYS A 568 -24.26 -35.30 -1.25
C LYS A 568 -23.66 -35.69 0.10
N VAL A 569 -22.66 -34.96 0.60
CA VAL A 569 -22.09 -35.18 1.94
C VAL A 569 -22.75 -34.33 3.03
N LEU A 570 -23.67 -33.44 2.68
CA LEU A 570 -24.36 -32.55 3.60
C LEU A 570 -25.57 -33.23 4.27
N LYS A 571 -25.95 -32.76 5.46
CA LYS A 571 -27.18 -33.18 6.15
C LYS A 571 -28.39 -32.52 5.47
N ALA A 572 -29.58 -33.11 5.61
CA ALA A 572 -30.81 -32.59 4.99
C ALA A 572 -31.21 -31.16 5.43
N LYS A 573 -30.82 -30.76 6.65
CA LYS A 573 -31.08 -29.41 7.20
C LYS A 573 -29.96 -28.40 6.89
N ASP A 574 -28.81 -28.85 6.37
CA ASP A 574 -27.69 -27.96 6.09
C ASP A 574 -28.09 -26.97 4.98
N GLN A 575 -27.85 -25.67 5.22
CA GLN A 575 -27.93 -24.68 4.15
C GLN A 575 -26.55 -24.49 3.55
N THR A 576 -26.47 -24.27 2.24
CA THR A 576 -25.17 -24.05 1.59
C THR A 576 -25.24 -23.06 0.45
N ARG A 577 -24.12 -22.36 0.26
CA ARG A 577 -23.86 -21.48 -0.88
C ARG A 577 -22.47 -21.80 -1.39
N TYR A 578 -22.28 -21.69 -2.70
CA TYR A 578 -20.98 -21.90 -3.31
C TYR A 578 -20.63 -20.83 -4.34
N ALA A 579 -19.34 -20.79 -4.68
CA ALA A 579 -18.75 -20.09 -5.80
C ALA A 579 -17.84 -21.08 -6.54
N LEU A 580 -17.87 -21.08 -7.88
CA LEU A 580 -17.14 -22.04 -8.71
C LEU A 580 -16.47 -21.33 -9.90
N ASP A 581 -15.16 -21.52 -10.01
CA ASP A 581 -14.36 -21.19 -11.18
C ASP A 581 -14.04 -22.49 -11.93
N GLU A 582 -14.72 -22.70 -13.05
CA GLU A 582 -14.50 -23.88 -13.90
C GLU A 582 -13.21 -23.80 -14.73
N THR A 583 -12.69 -22.59 -14.96
CA THR A 583 -11.47 -22.39 -15.75
C THR A 583 -10.24 -22.80 -14.95
N GLN A 584 -10.20 -22.41 -13.66
CA GLN A 584 -9.11 -22.76 -12.75
C GLN A 584 -9.38 -24.01 -11.90
N ASN A 585 -10.54 -24.66 -12.08
CA ASN A 585 -10.99 -25.80 -11.28
C ASN A 585 -10.93 -25.52 -9.77
N LEU A 586 -11.45 -24.36 -9.35
CA LEU A 586 -11.48 -23.93 -7.96
C LEU A 586 -12.93 -23.80 -7.48
N PHE A 587 -13.23 -24.43 -6.37
CA PHE A 587 -14.54 -24.40 -5.73
C PHE A 587 -14.43 -23.85 -4.31
N VAL A 588 -15.37 -23.00 -3.92
CA VAL A 588 -15.52 -22.50 -2.55
C VAL A 588 -16.97 -22.69 -2.11
N GLY A 589 -17.18 -23.41 -1.01
CA GLY A 589 -18.48 -23.64 -0.40
C GLY A 589 -18.51 -23.10 1.03
N LEU A 590 -19.65 -22.53 1.42
CA LEU A 590 -19.98 -22.20 2.79
C LEU A 590 -21.21 -23.02 3.19
N VAL A 591 -21.08 -23.77 4.27
CA VAL A 591 -22.14 -24.63 4.82
C VAL A 591 -22.54 -24.08 6.18
N TYR A 592 -23.84 -23.87 6.36
CA TYR A 592 -24.48 -23.43 7.59
C TYR A 592 -25.19 -24.63 8.19
N ARG A 593 -24.84 -24.97 9.43
CA ARG A 593 -25.40 -26.12 10.13
C ARG A 593 -25.92 -25.70 11.50
N GLU A 594 -27.15 -26.10 11.78
CA GLU A 594 -27.80 -25.97 13.08
C GLU A 594 -27.88 -27.38 13.67
N ASP A 595 -27.13 -27.61 14.75
CA ASP A 595 -27.12 -28.85 15.50
C ASP A 595 -27.55 -28.55 16.95
N SER A 596 -28.14 -29.54 17.65
CA SER A 596 -28.44 -29.41 19.08
C SER A 596 -27.16 -29.25 19.89
N VAL A 597 -27.21 -28.51 21.00
CA VAL A 597 -26.04 -28.33 21.88
C VAL A 597 -25.50 -29.66 22.43
N ASP A 598 -24.18 -29.84 22.40
CA ASP A 598 -23.53 -31.12 22.78
C ASP A 598 -23.49 -31.40 24.29
N TRP A 599 -23.84 -30.42 25.14
CA TRP A 599 -23.72 -30.49 26.60
C TRP A 599 -25.05 -30.61 27.35
N GLY A 600 -26.17 -30.75 26.64
CA GLY A 600 -27.48 -30.98 27.25
C GLY A 600 -28.59 -31.21 26.22
N ASP A 601 -29.67 -31.86 26.63
CA ASP A 601 -30.80 -32.17 25.74
C ASP A 601 -31.91 -31.13 25.92
N PHE A 602 -31.89 -30.09 25.09
CA PHE A 602 -32.85 -28.99 25.13
C PHE A 602 -33.53 -28.84 23.76
N GLN A 603 -34.87 -28.78 23.74
CA GLN A 603 -35.63 -28.61 22.48
C GLN A 603 -35.55 -27.20 21.87
N SER A 604 -34.90 -26.24 22.55
CA SER A 604 -34.91 -24.82 22.19
C SER A 604 -33.52 -24.20 22.03
N LEU A 605 -32.45 -25.00 22.10
CA LEU A 605 -31.07 -24.53 22.05
C LEU A 605 -30.31 -25.30 20.96
N ASP A 606 -30.07 -24.60 19.85
CA ASP A 606 -29.26 -25.08 18.73
C ASP A 606 -27.96 -24.27 18.63
N ASP A 607 -26.84 -24.96 18.41
CA ASP A 607 -25.57 -24.36 18.02
C ASP A 607 -25.55 -24.16 16.50
N THR A 608 -25.31 -22.91 16.09
CA THR A 608 -25.09 -22.58 14.68
C THR A 608 -23.60 -22.61 14.37
N SER A 609 -23.20 -23.51 13.48
CA SER A 609 -21.83 -23.63 12.99
C SER A 609 -21.72 -23.22 11.51
N HIS A 610 -20.57 -22.66 11.14
CA HIS A 610 -20.26 -22.25 9.77
C HIS A 610 -19.01 -22.98 9.30
N HIS A 611 -19.15 -23.77 8.24
CA HIS A 611 -18.05 -24.55 7.69
C HIS A 611 -17.61 -24.03 6.32
N LEU A 612 -16.33 -23.68 6.21
CA LEU A 612 -15.71 -23.27 4.95
C LEU A 612 -15.10 -24.51 4.27
N LEU A 613 -15.47 -24.72 3.01
CA LEU A 613 -14.93 -25.76 2.14
C LEU A 613 -14.24 -25.09 0.95
N VAL A 614 -12.99 -25.44 0.68
CA VAL A 614 -12.26 -25.00 -0.51
C VAL A 614 -11.70 -26.25 -1.19
N MET A 615 -11.97 -26.41 -2.49
CA MET A 615 -11.44 -27.52 -3.28
C MET A 615 -10.74 -26.97 -4.51
N TRP A 616 -9.53 -27.42 -4.79
CA TRP A 616 -8.82 -27.11 -6.02
C TRP A 616 -8.36 -28.39 -6.69
N TRP A 617 -8.74 -28.56 -7.96
CA TRP A 617 -8.35 -29.70 -8.75
C TRP A 617 -7.30 -29.30 -9.78
N ASP A 618 -6.06 -29.66 -9.49
CA ASP A 618 -4.93 -29.54 -10.40
C ASP A 618 -4.97 -30.68 -11.42
N LYS A 619 -5.73 -30.45 -12.50
CA LYS A 619 -5.87 -31.41 -13.60
C LYS A 619 -4.54 -31.78 -14.24
N GLN A 620 -3.58 -30.85 -14.31
CA GLN A 620 -2.29 -31.10 -14.95
C GLN A 620 -1.46 -32.12 -14.17
N ASN A 621 -1.49 -32.02 -12.84
CA ASN A 621 -0.77 -32.92 -11.95
C ASN A 621 -1.61 -34.12 -11.46
N GLY A 622 -2.89 -34.18 -11.83
CA GLY A 622 -3.80 -35.22 -11.37
C GLY A 622 -4.01 -35.18 -9.85
N ALA A 623 -4.08 -33.99 -9.25
CA ALA A 623 -4.18 -33.84 -7.80
C ALA A 623 -5.43 -33.04 -7.39
N LEU A 624 -6.11 -33.48 -6.34
CA LEU A 624 -7.21 -32.75 -5.71
C LEU A 624 -6.81 -32.36 -4.29
N PHE A 625 -6.96 -31.07 -3.99
CA PHE A 625 -6.67 -30.48 -2.69
C PHE A 625 -7.99 -30.07 -2.05
N ILE A 626 -8.24 -30.53 -0.82
CA ILE A 626 -9.45 -30.20 -0.08
C ILE A 626 -9.05 -29.54 1.23
N TYR A 627 -9.45 -28.28 1.42
CA TYR A 627 -9.47 -27.62 2.72
C TYR A 627 -10.89 -27.62 3.27
N ALA A 628 -11.04 -28.03 4.51
CA ALA A 628 -12.26 -27.92 5.27
C ALA A 628 -11.95 -27.28 6.63
N SER A 629 -12.80 -26.34 7.08
CA SER A 629 -12.69 -25.84 8.46
C SER A 629 -12.95 -26.95 9.47
N ASP A 630 -13.77 -27.94 9.09
CA ASP A 630 -13.95 -29.22 9.79
C ASP A 630 -14.02 -30.36 8.77
N TYR A 631 -12.97 -31.19 8.75
CA TYR A 631 -12.79 -32.28 7.77
C TYR A 631 -13.72 -33.46 8.02
N ASP A 632 -14.05 -33.72 9.28
CA ASP A 632 -14.86 -34.87 9.69
C ASP A 632 -16.34 -34.50 9.51
N ALA A 633 -16.75 -33.28 9.92
CA ALA A 633 -18.12 -32.78 9.73
C ALA A 633 -18.54 -32.64 8.26
N LEU A 634 -17.59 -32.41 7.36
CA LEU A 634 -17.79 -32.33 5.90
C LEU A 634 -17.44 -33.63 5.15
N ARG A 635 -17.14 -34.72 5.88
CA ARG A 635 -16.90 -36.08 5.32
C ARG A 635 -15.99 -36.06 4.09
N THR A 636 -14.86 -35.40 4.22
CA THR A 636 -13.95 -35.03 3.10
C THR A 636 -13.46 -36.20 2.24
N GLU A 637 -13.30 -37.41 2.80
CA GLU A 637 -12.97 -38.62 2.03
C GLU A 637 -14.11 -39.06 1.09
N GLN A 638 -15.35 -39.05 1.59
CA GLN A 638 -16.52 -39.35 0.76
C GLN A 638 -16.70 -38.25 -0.29
N LEU A 639 -16.54 -36.99 0.12
CA LEU A 639 -16.61 -35.83 -0.77
C LEU A 639 -15.65 -35.97 -1.96
N ALA A 640 -14.38 -36.32 -1.72
CA ALA A 640 -13.38 -36.51 -2.76
C ALA A 640 -13.82 -37.53 -3.82
N ASN A 641 -14.41 -38.65 -3.38
CA ASN A 641 -14.96 -39.66 -4.28
C ASN A 641 -16.14 -39.13 -5.10
N HIS A 642 -17.08 -38.43 -4.47
CA HIS A 642 -18.25 -37.89 -5.14
C HIS A 642 -17.89 -36.87 -6.23
N VAL A 643 -16.97 -35.95 -5.92
CA VAL A 643 -16.57 -34.89 -6.86
C VAL A 643 -15.61 -35.39 -7.94
N THR A 644 -15.06 -36.60 -7.83
CA THR A 644 -14.19 -37.18 -8.87
C THR A 644 -14.78 -38.41 -9.56
N GLY A 645 -15.98 -38.85 -9.17
CA GLY A 645 -16.60 -40.07 -9.69
C GLY A 645 -15.84 -41.33 -9.29
N ASP A 646 -15.51 -41.46 -8.00
CA ASP A 646 -14.78 -42.57 -7.38
C ASP A 646 -13.35 -42.79 -7.91
N LYS A 647 -12.73 -41.73 -8.46
CA LYS A 647 -11.38 -41.76 -9.04
C LYS A 647 -10.35 -41.01 -8.21
N ALA A 648 -10.65 -40.75 -6.94
CA ALA A 648 -9.73 -40.15 -5.97
C ALA A 648 -9.14 -41.22 -5.05
N ARG A 649 -7.84 -41.11 -4.77
CA ARG A 649 -7.14 -41.90 -3.76
C ARG A 649 -6.40 -40.95 -2.83
N LEU A 650 -6.67 -41.03 -1.53
CA LEU A 650 -5.97 -40.23 -0.53
C LEU A 650 -4.45 -40.47 -0.61
N LEU A 651 -3.68 -39.38 -0.69
CA LEU A 651 -2.22 -39.43 -0.58
C LEU A 651 -1.87 -39.67 0.90
N SER A 652 -1.57 -40.90 1.27
CA SER A 652 -1.25 -41.29 2.64
C SER A 652 0.11 -41.97 2.73
N GLY A 653 0.63 -42.09 3.96
CA GLY A 653 1.90 -42.75 4.24
C GLY A 653 3.11 -41.82 4.23
N THR A 654 4.29 -42.40 4.00
CA THR A 654 5.59 -41.72 4.06
C THR A 654 5.74 -40.51 3.13
N PRO A 655 5.11 -40.44 1.92
CA PRO A 655 5.24 -39.26 1.07
C PRO A 655 4.78 -37.94 1.74
N ILE A 656 3.84 -38.01 2.69
CA ILE A 656 3.37 -36.82 3.42
C ILE A 656 4.50 -36.13 4.20
N PHE A 657 5.49 -36.88 4.68
CA PHE A 657 6.59 -36.28 5.46
C PHE A 657 7.70 -35.68 4.61
N GLN A 658 7.66 -35.83 3.28
CA GLN A 658 8.57 -35.14 2.36
C GLN A 658 8.37 -33.62 2.37
N ILE A 659 7.32 -33.10 3.01
CA ILE A 659 7.17 -31.67 3.32
C ILE A 659 8.38 -31.10 4.08
N LEU A 660 9.13 -31.96 4.79
CA LEU A 660 10.32 -31.61 5.55
C LEU A 660 11.61 -31.63 4.72
N ASN A 661 11.55 -32.01 3.44
CA ASN A 661 12.69 -31.89 2.55
C ASN A 661 13.07 -30.41 2.38
N ASN A 662 14.38 -30.14 2.38
CA ASN A 662 15.00 -28.81 2.35
C ASN A 662 14.65 -27.90 3.55
N VAL A 663 14.15 -28.49 4.66
CA VAL A 663 14.00 -27.77 5.92
C VAL A 663 15.31 -27.88 6.69
N GLU A 664 16.04 -26.78 6.76
CA GLU A 664 17.26 -26.63 7.55
C GLU A 664 16.91 -26.50 9.04
N LEU A 665 17.77 -27.06 9.89
CA LEU A 665 17.65 -27.03 11.36
C LEU A 665 16.26 -27.50 11.86
N PRO A 666 15.77 -28.69 11.42
CA PRO A 666 14.43 -29.15 11.77
C PRO A 666 14.31 -29.48 13.26
N LEU A 667 13.37 -28.84 13.93
CA LEU A 667 13.03 -29.03 15.33
C LEU A 667 11.57 -29.50 15.45
N ALA A 668 11.37 -30.74 15.88
CA ALA A 668 10.02 -31.23 16.17
C ALA A 668 9.43 -30.50 17.40
N LYS A 669 8.27 -29.86 17.20
CA LYS A 669 7.48 -29.20 18.26
C LYS A 669 6.47 -30.16 18.87
N SER A 670 5.90 -31.03 18.05
CA SER A 670 5.03 -32.12 18.49
C SER A 670 5.14 -33.31 17.54
N LEU A 671 4.84 -34.47 18.09
CA LEU A 671 5.06 -35.76 17.44
C LEU A 671 3.95 -36.70 17.89
N GLY A 672 3.31 -37.40 16.96
CA GLY A 672 2.47 -38.55 17.28
C GLY A 672 3.05 -39.82 16.70
N SER A 673 3.06 -40.88 17.49
CA SER A 673 3.56 -42.20 17.10
C SER A 673 2.53 -43.30 17.38
N SER A 674 2.69 -44.42 16.71
CA SER A 674 1.95 -45.66 16.99
C SER A 674 2.92 -46.82 17.16
N ARG A 675 2.80 -47.58 18.25
CA ARG A 675 3.67 -48.75 18.49
C ARG A 675 3.43 -49.84 17.43
N VAL A 676 4.50 -50.51 17.01
CA VAL A 676 4.41 -51.64 16.09
C VAL A 676 3.71 -52.80 16.80
N GLY A 677 2.54 -53.23 16.29
CA GLY A 677 1.78 -54.37 16.82
C GLY A 677 0.75 -54.08 17.94
N ALA A 678 0.59 -52.83 18.39
CA ALA A 678 -0.42 -52.44 19.38
C ALA A 678 -1.29 -51.27 18.90
N ILE A 679 -2.58 -51.27 19.23
CA ILE A 679 -3.52 -50.15 18.94
C ILE A 679 -3.36 -49.08 20.02
N SER A 680 -2.15 -48.54 20.21
CA SER A 680 -1.92 -47.40 21.08
C SER A 680 -1.28 -46.26 20.29
N PHE A 681 -1.92 -45.09 20.36
CA PHE A 681 -1.40 -43.84 19.86
C PHE A 681 -0.80 -43.06 21.02
N THR A 682 0.42 -42.59 20.83
CA THR A 682 1.12 -41.77 21.83
C THR A 682 1.52 -40.45 21.20
N SER A 683 1.09 -39.35 21.80
CA SER A 683 1.44 -38.00 21.39
C SER A 683 2.48 -37.43 22.35
N TYR A 684 3.58 -36.96 21.80
CA TYR A 684 4.68 -36.30 22.49
C TYR A 684 4.63 -34.79 22.21
N PHE A 685 4.77 -34.02 23.28
CA PHE A 685 4.83 -32.57 23.25
C PHE A 685 6.00 -32.09 24.11
N GLY A 686 6.58 -30.94 23.75
CA GLY A 686 7.63 -30.31 24.56
C GLY A 686 8.88 -31.19 24.71
N PRO A 687 9.46 -31.32 25.92
CA PRO A 687 10.71 -32.06 26.16
C PRO A 687 10.65 -33.54 25.76
N ASN A 688 9.45 -34.14 25.85
CA ASN A 688 9.23 -35.56 25.59
C ASN A 688 9.28 -35.91 24.09
N VAL A 689 9.33 -34.91 23.21
CA VAL A 689 9.50 -35.14 21.76
C VAL A 689 10.80 -35.90 21.49
N THR A 690 11.88 -35.62 22.22
CA THR A 690 13.17 -36.32 22.07
C THR A 690 13.05 -37.83 22.34
N GLU A 691 12.23 -38.23 23.32
CA GLU A 691 11.97 -39.63 23.64
C GLU A 691 11.20 -40.33 22.52
N GLY A 692 10.17 -39.66 21.99
CA GLY A 692 9.41 -40.19 20.87
C GLY A 692 10.23 -40.32 19.59
N LEU A 693 11.12 -39.34 19.31
CA LEU A 693 12.09 -39.44 18.20
C LEU A 693 13.02 -40.65 18.37
N ALA A 694 13.50 -40.90 19.60
CA ALA A 694 14.35 -42.05 19.89
C ALA A 694 13.62 -43.39 19.72
N SER A 695 12.33 -43.49 20.08
CA SER A 695 11.51 -44.70 19.86
C SER A 695 11.28 -44.99 18.38
N ILE A 696 11.09 -43.94 17.57
CA ILE A 696 10.95 -44.07 16.10
C ILE A 696 12.26 -44.53 15.46
N GLU A 697 13.39 -44.01 15.93
CA GLU A 697 14.72 -44.43 15.46
C GLU A 697 15.08 -45.86 15.80
N LYS A 698 14.63 -46.35 16.95
CA LYS A 698 14.77 -47.76 17.34
C LYS A 698 13.78 -48.68 16.63
N ALA A 699 12.93 -48.15 15.75
CA ALA A 699 11.86 -48.87 15.06
C ALA A 699 10.85 -49.56 16.01
N GLU A 700 10.73 -49.07 17.24
CA GLU A 700 9.74 -49.56 18.23
C GLU A 700 8.35 -48.96 17.97
N SER A 701 8.32 -47.78 17.34
CA SER A 701 7.11 -47.04 17.00
C SER A 701 7.24 -46.43 15.60
N GLU A 702 6.11 -46.27 14.91
CA GLU A 702 6.07 -45.54 13.65
C GLU A 702 5.57 -44.11 13.84
N LEU A 703 6.18 -43.17 13.11
CA LEU A 703 5.69 -41.79 13.02
C LEU A 703 4.29 -41.75 12.39
N ASN A 704 3.34 -41.06 13.02
CA ASN A 704 1.97 -40.89 12.52
C ASN A 704 1.67 -39.44 12.12
N ASN A 705 2.10 -38.48 12.93
CA ASN A 705 1.97 -37.05 12.65
C ASN A 705 3.13 -36.28 13.28
N ILE A 706 3.45 -35.13 12.70
CA ILE A 706 4.54 -34.29 13.18
C ILE A 706 4.22 -32.81 12.93
N ALA A 707 4.68 -31.95 13.83
CA ALA A 707 4.82 -30.53 13.59
C ALA A 707 6.30 -30.17 13.77
N CYS A 708 6.93 -29.66 12.72
CA CYS A 708 8.35 -29.38 12.66
C CYS A 708 8.56 -27.90 12.33
N LEU A 709 9.40 -27.25 13.13
CA LEU A 709 9.89 -25.91 12.89
C LEU A 709 11.26 -25.98 12.21
N GLY A 710 11.55 -25.15 11.22
CA GLY A 710 12.88 -25.02 10.65
C GLY A 710 12.98 -23.82 9.72
N TYR A 711 13.94 -23.85 8.81
CA TYR A 711 14.18 -22.79 7.83
C TYR A 711 14.19 -23.34 6.41
N GLU A 712 13.56 -22.65 5.47
CA GLU A 712 13.56 -22.95 4.05
C GLU A 712 13.87 -21.66 3.29
N ASP A 713 14.92 -21.65 2.46
CA ASP A 713 15.42 -20.44 1.77
C ASP A 713 15.68 -19.23 2.70
N GLY A 714 16.13 -19.49 3.94
CA GLY A 714 16.33 -18.47 4.98
C GLY A 714 15.04 -17.97 5.66
N GLU A 715 13.88 -18.47 5.25
CA GLU A 715 12.59 -18.17 5.84
C GLU A 715 12.19 -19.20 6.90
N ARG A 716 11.71 -18.74 8.05
CA ARG A 716 11.27 -19.63 9.15
C ARG A 716 9.95 -20.27 8.73
N VAL A 717 9.90 -21.60 8.72
CA VAL A 717 8.73 -22.39 8.33
C VAL A 717 8.30 -23.32 9.46
N LEU A 718 6.99 -23.53 9.58
CA LEU A 718 6.41 -24.55 10.47
C LEU A 718 5.56 -25.48 9.62
N TRP A 719 6.10 -26.66 9.33
CA TRP A 719 5.43 -27.70 8.57
C TRP A 719 4.78 -28.72 9.49
N GLY A 720 3.53 -29.05 9.19
CA GLY A 720 2.78 -30.09 9.87
C GLY A 720 2.25 -31.13 8.88
N GLY A 721 2.32 -32.40 9.26
CA GLY A 721 1.86 -33.50 8.43
C GLY A 721 1.24 -34.63 9.25
N ALA A 722 0.20 -35.26 8.71
CA ALA A 722 -0.44 -36.45 9.28
C ALA A 722 -0.58 -37.53 8.20
N LYS A 723 0.20 -38.61 8.32
CA LYS A 723 0.35 -39.62 7.27
C LYS A 723 -0.94 -40.35 6.94
N ARG A 724 -1.75 -40.70 7.95
CA ARG A 724 -2.98 -41.48 7.76
C ARG A 724 -4.10 -40.65 7.12
N LYS A 725 -4.26 -39.41 7.57
CA LYS A 725 -5.28 -38.48 7.06
C LYS A 725 -4.87 -37.78 5.75
N GLY A 726 -3.67 -38.05 5.21
CA GLY A 726 -3.14 -37.39 4.01
C GLY A 726 -3.14 -35.86 4.09
N LYS A 727 -2.97 -35.33 5.31
CA LYS A 727 -3.18 -33.92 5.63
C LYS A 727 -1.85 -33.23 5.87
N VAL A 728 -1.69 -32.08 5.24
CA VAL A 728 -0.56 -31.16 5.45
C VAL A 728 -1.10 -29.82 5.96
N TRP A 729 -0.33 -29.12 6.79
CA TRP A 729 -0.65 -27.77 7.24
C TRP A 729 0.59 -26.95 7.58
N GLU A 730 0.40 -25.63 7.58
CA GLU A 730 1.26 -24.63 8.20
C GLU A 730 0.44 -23.81 9.21
N GLN A 731 1.12 -23.04 10.08
CA GLN A 731 0.45 -22.20 11.08
C GLN A 731 -0.31 -21.01 10.46
N ASN A 732 0.14 -20.54 9.30
CA ASN A 732 -0.37 -19.31 8.67
C ASN A 732 -1.73 -19.54 7.98
N ALA A 733 -2.49 -18.46 7.85
CA ALA A 733 -3.66 -18.39 6.98
C ALA A 733 -3.37 -17.43 5.81
N GLY A 734 -3.92 -17.74 4.64
CA GLY A 734 -3.66 -16.99 3.41
C GLY A 734 -4.93 -16.76 2.61
N THR A 735 -4.86 -15.87 1.64
CA THR A 735 -5.88 -15.71 0.60
C THR A 735 -6.11 -17.01 -0.18
N LEU A 736 -7.20 -17.11 -0.93
CA LEU A 736 -7.44 -18.26 -1.82
C LEU A 736 -6.29 -18.47 -2.81
N ALA A 737 -5.74 -17.39 -3.38
CA ALA A 737 -4.60 -17.46 -4.30
C ALA A 737 -3.32 -17.97 -3.61
N GLU A 738 -3.04 -17.51 -2.38
CA GLU A 738 -1.93 -18.01 -1.57
C GLU A 738 -2.13 -19.48 -1.19
N TRP A 739 -3.36 -19.90 -0.87
CA TRP A 739 -3.68 -21.30 -0.56
C TRP A 739 -3.48 -22.22 -1.77
N VAL A 740 -3.91 -21.82 -2.97
CA VAL A 740 -3.67 -22.57 -4.22
C VAL A 740 -2.18 -22.66 -4.52
N ALA A 741 -1.45 -21.53 -4.44
CA ALA A 741 -0.01 -21.51 -4.65
C ALA A 741 0.74 -22.37 -3.63
N TRP A 742 0.30 -22.34 -2.36
CA TRP A 742 0.82 -23.19 -1.30
C TRP A 742 0.56 -24.67 -1.60
N CYS A 743 -0.65 -25.06 -2.02
CA CYS A 743 -0.96 -26.43 -2.43
C CYS A 743 -0.05 -26.91 -3.58
N ALA A 744 0.18 -26.06 -4.59
CA ALA A 744 1.07 -26.37 -5.71
C ALA A 744 2.53 -26.57 -5.26
N ARG A 745 3.03 -25.78 -4.30
CA ARG A 745 4.37 -25.98 -3.71
C ARG A 745 4.43 -27.26 -2.87
N THR A 746 3.42 -27.51 -2.04
CA THR A 746 3.31 -28.74 -1.23
C THR A 746 3.32 -29.98 -2.12
N TRP A 747 2.60 -29.96 -3.24
CA TRP A 747 2.57 -31.06 -4.20
C TRP A 747 3.96 -31.40 -4.75
N LYS A 748 4.79 -30.39 -5.09
CA LYS A 748 6.16 -30.62 -5.56
C LYS A 748 7.01 -31.38 -4.54
N LYS A 749 6.73 -31.23 -3.24
CA LYS A 749 7.40 -31.96 -2.17
C LYS A 749 6.89 -33.39 -2.02
N VAL A 750 5.57 -33.58 -1.96
CA VAL A 750 4.94 -34.87 -1.57
C VAL A 750 4.55 -35.80 -2.72
N SER A 751 4.66 -35.33 -3.97
CA SER A 751 4.23 -36.09 -5.15
C SER A 751 5.19 -37.22 -5.52
N LYS A 752 6.49 -37.08 -5.18
CA LYS A 752 7.53 -38.04 -5.54
C LYS A 752 7.45 -39.30 -4.68
N GLU A 753 7.17 -40.44 -5.29
CA GLU A 753 7.32 -41.74 -4.65
C GLU A 753 8.80 -42.15 -4.68
N GLU A 754 9.65 -41.47 -3.90
CA GLU A 754 11.00 -41.97 -3.66
C GLU A 754 10.93 -43.20 -2.73
N ALA A 755 11.66 -44.25 -3.08
CA ALA A 755 11.81 -45.45 -2.29
C ALA A 755 12.36 -45.08 -0.91
N ALA A 756 11.55 -45.35 0.14
CA ALA A 756 11.89 -45.26 1.56
C ALA A 756 13.07 -44.34 1.89
N ALA A 757 12.79 -43.04 2.07
CA ALA A 757 13.81 -42.13 2.60
C ALA A 757 14.30 -42.65 3.97
N PRO A 758 15.63 -42.64 4.22
CA PRO A 758 16.19 -42.97 5.53
C PRO A 758 15.52 -42.12 6.60
N ASN A 759 15.40 -42.69 7.80
CA ASN A 759 14.65 -42.14 8.92
C ASN A 759 14.72 -40.60 9.01
N ILE A 760 13.64 -39.94 8.57
CA ILE A 760 13.57 -38.49 8.38
C ILE A 760 13.88 -37.70 9.65
N THR A 761 13.83 -38.34 10.82
CA THR A 761 14.03 -37.71 12.12
C THR A 761 15.49 -37.68 12.57
N ARG A 762 16.42 -38.34 11.87
CA ARG A 762 17.80 -38.51 12.35
C ARG A 762 18.53 -37.19 12.57
N ASP A 763 18.33 -36.25 11.64
CA ASP A 763 19.02 -34.97 11.62
C ASP A 763 18.22 -33.86 12.34
N PHE A 764 17.21 -34.24 13.14
CA PHE A 764 16.43 -33.28 13.91
C PHE A 764 17.21 -32.76 15.11
N LEU A 765 17.05 -31.47 15.38
CA LEU A 765 17.58 -30.83 16.56
C LEU A 765 17.00 -31.48 17.81
N ARG A 766 17.89 -31.86 18.74
CA ARG A 766 17.55 -32.44 20.04
C ARG A 766 17.86 -31.45 21.14
N PRO A 767 16.84 -30.86 21.77
CA PRO A 767 17.03 -30.01 22.94
C PRO A 767 17.72 -30.80 24.06
N ILE A 768 18.75 -30.21 24.64
CA ILE A 768 19.43 -30.75 25.82
C ILE A 768 18.94 -29.97 27.03
N ARG A 769 18.49 -30.68 28.07
CA ARG A 769 18.06 -30.04 29.31
C ARG A 769 19.26 -29.42 30.02
N LEU A 770 19.19 -28.12 30.31
CA LEU A 770 20.19 -27.43 31.13
C LEU A 770 19.95 -27.74 32.61
N THR A 771 20.98 -28.19 33.31
CA THR A 771 20.97 -28.46 34.76
C THR A 771 21.77 -27.43 35.57
N ALA A 772 22.46 -26.52 34.89
CA ALA A 772 23.23 -25.41 35.45
C ALA A 772 23.31 -24.29 34.40
N ALA A 773 23.86 -23.14 34.77
CA ALA A 773 24.16 -22.06 33.83
C ALA A 773 25.03 -22.55 32.66
N HIS A 774 24.75 -22.08 31.44
CA HIS A 774 25.52 -22.46 30.26
C HIS A 774 26.92 -21.83 30.30
N SER A 775 27.91 -22.55 29.78
CA SER A 775 29.33 -22.15 29.88
C SER A 775 29.70 -20.94 29.00
N SER A 776 28.96 -20.74 27.90
CA SER A 776 29.18 -19.61 26.99
C SER A 776 28.51 -18.34 27.52
N HIS A 777 29.03 -17.18 27.15
CA HIS A 777 28.51 -15.89 27.61
C HIS A 777 27.17 -15.57 26.92
N PRO A 778 26.12 -15.14 27.66
CA PRO A 778 24.87 -14.73 27.05
C PRO A 778 25.05 -13.39 26.34
N ILE A 779 24.55 -13.28 25.11
CA ILE A 779 24.70 -12.11 24.23
C ILE A 779 23.37 -11.45 23.86
N GLY A 780 22.25 -12.10 24.17
CA GLY A 780 20.93 -11.56 23.91
C GLY A 780 19.83 -12.27 24.70
N VAL A 781 18.72 -11.58 24.87
CA VAL A 781 17.53 -12.11 25.53
C VAL A 781 16.28 -11.67 24.77
N GLU A 782 15.33 -12.57 24.63
CA GLU A 782 14.05 -12.34 23.95
C GLU A 782 12.90 -12.85 24.81
N TRP A 783 11.70 -12.35 24.54
CA TRP A 783 10.47 -12.87 25.13
C TRP A 783 10.26 -14.35 24.80
N GLY A 784 9.48 -15.05 25.62
CA GLY A 784 9.08 -16.43 25.32
C GLY A 784 8.21 -16.53 24.05
N GLU A 785 8.05 -17.75 23.54
CA GLU A 785 7.39 -18.00 22.26
C GLU A 785 5.92 -17.54 22.24
N HIS A 786 5.18 -17.65 23.34
CA HIS A 786 3.77 -17.21 23.36
C HIS A 786 3.65 -15.69 23.33
N ALA A 787 4.52 -14.98 24.05
CA ALA A 787 4.62 -13.53 24.01
C ALA A 787 5.01 -13.04 22.60
N GLN A 788 5.83 -13.80 21.85
CA GLN A 788 6.22 -13.41 20.48
C GLN A 788 5.18 -13.74 19.40
N THR A 789 4.40 -14.82 19.53
CA THR A 789 3.54 -15.34 18.46
C THR A 789 2.09 -14.82 18.46
N MET A 790 1.63 -14.20 19.55
CA MET A 790 0.25 -13.72 19.67
C MET A 790 0.10 -12.29 19.13
N HIS A 791 -0.65 -12.11 18.04
CA HIS A 791 -0.95 -10.80 17.43
C HIS A 791 -2.01 -9.96 18.19
N ALA A 792 -2.01 -9.96 19.52
CA ALA A 792 -3.05 -9.32 20.35
C ALA A 792 -2.48 -8.31 21.36
N ASP A 793 -3.36 -7.48 21.94
CA ASP A 793 -3.09 -6.44 22.94
C ASP A 793 -2.51 -6.99 24.26
N GLN A 794 -1.24 -7.41 24.26
CA GLN A 794 -0.50 -7.85 25.44
C GLN A 794 0.26 -6.67 26.07
N TYR A 795 0.34 -6.65 27.40
CA TYR A 795 1.01 -5.57 28.15
C TYR A 795 1.90 -6.11 29.27
N VAL A 796 3.02 -5.45 29.50
CA VAL A 796 3.82 -5.57 30.72
C VAL A 796 3.45 -4.38 31.62
N VAL A 797 3.01 -4.67 32.83
CA VAL A 797 2.56 -3.66 33.78
C VAL A 797 3.67 -3.43 34.81
N PHE A 798 4.28 -2.24 34.78
CA PHE A 798 5.28 -1.81 35.76
C PHE A 798 4.54 -1.09 36.90
N GLY A 799 4.39 -1.76 38.05
CA GLY A 799 3.56 -1.29 39.15
C GLY A 799 2.09 -1.19 38.73
N SER A 800 1.62 0.02 38.41
CA SER A 800 0.26 0.30 37.91
C SER A 800 0.21 0.74 36.45
N THR A 801 1.36 0.90 35.78
CA THR A 801 1.43 1.46 34.42
C THR A 801 1.56 0.36 33.38
N PRO A 802 0.56 0.14 32.51
CA PRO A 802 0.65 -0.83 31.44
C PRO A 802 1.45 -0.28 30.26
N VAL A 803 2.47 -1.03 29.83
CA VAL A 803 3.26 -0.78 28.62
C VAL A 803 2.98 -1.91 27.64
N ALA A 804 2.65 -1.58 26.39
CA ALA A 804 2.38 -2.60 25.38
C ALA A 804 3.63 -3.47 25.20
N LEU A 805 3.47 -4.80 25.10
CA LEU A 805 4.58 -5.75 25.08
C LEU A 805 5.66 -5.41 24.04
N TYR A 806 5.24 -4.97 22.84
CA TYR A 806 6.15 -4.58 21.75
C TYR A 806 6.92 -3.27 21.98
N LEU A 807 6.65 -2.56 23.08
CA LEU A 807 7.40 -1.38 23.54
C LEU A 807 8.30 -1.71 24.75
N VAL A 808 8.42 -2.99 25.12
CA VAL A 808 9.21 -3.41 26.27
C VAL A 808 10.50 -4.05 25.79
N ASP A 809 11.60 -3.36 26.01
CA ASP A 809 12.94 -3.83 25.67
C ASP A 809 13.46 -4.77 26.78
N LEU A 810 14.17 -5.81 26.36
CA LEU A 810 14.87 -6.75 27.22
C LEU A 810 16.37 -6.62 27.00
N GLU A 811 17.13 -6.43 28.08
CA GLU A 811 18.59 -6.37 28.04
C GLU A 811 19.23 -7.24 29.11
N ILE A 812 20.41 -7.77 28.81
CA ILE A 812 21.26 -8.44 29.81
C ILE A 812 21.99 -7.34 30.57
N ALA A 813 21.55 -7.08 31.80
CA ALA A 813 22.12 -6.04 32.67
C ALA A 813 23.44 -6.49 33.31
N ALA A 814 23.54 -7.76 33.69
CA ALA A 814 24.76 -8.34 34.23
C ALA A 814 24.74 -9.87 34.13
N VAL A 815 25.93 -10.48 34.13
CA VAL A 815 26.12 -11.92 34.33
C VAL A 815 26.93 -12.10 35.59
N ASN A 816 26.36 -12.77 36.58
CA ASN A 816 26.96 -12.94 37.89
C ASN A 816 28.00 -14.08 37.88
N THR A 817 28.86 -14.13 38.90
CA THR A 817 29.93 -15.13 39.04
C THR A 817 29.41 -16.57 39.20
N ASP A 818 28.17 -16.74 39.66
CA ASP A 818 27.46 -18.01 39.75
C ASP A 818 26.78 -18.42 38.42
N GLY A 819 26.93 -17.61 37.37
CA GLY A 819 26.33 -17.82 36.06
C GLY A 819 24.86 -17.37 35.95
N SER A 820 24.27 -16.81 37.00
CA SER A 820 22.93 -16.21 36.92
C SER A 820 22.93 -14.91 36.11
N ILE A 821 21.83 -14.63 35.43
CA ILE A 821 21.73 -13.56 34.43
C ILE A 821 20.72 -12.52 34.92
N ASP A 822 21.16 -11.29 35.12
CA ASP A 822 20.28 -10.16 35.46
C ASP A 822 19.72 -9.58 34.17
N ILE A 823 18.40 -9.66 34.02
CA ILE A 823 17.67 -9.23 32.83
C ILE A 823 16.86 -7.99 33.19
N ARG A 824 17.12 -6.87 32.52
CA ARG A 824 16.35 -5.64 32.70
C ARG A 824 15.26 -5.53 31.64
N LEU A 825 14.04 -5.33 32.11
CA LEU A 825 12.87 -4.99 31.33
C LEU A 825 12.69 -3.48 31.39
N SER A 826 12.55 -2.82 30.25
CA SER A 826 12.39 -1.37 30.18
C SER A 826 11.29 -0.94 29.21
N GLY A 827 10.51 0.07 29.60
CA GLY A 827 9.45 0.65 28.78
C GLY A 827 9.28 2.13 29.11
N ASP A 828 9.35 3.00 28.10
CA ASP A 828 9.41 4.46 28.26
C ASP A 828 10.47 4.89 29.32
N ALA A 829 10.03 5.43 30.47
CA ALA A 829 10.89 5.86 31.59
C ALA A 829 10.88 4.87 32.78
N LEU A 830 10.34 3.66 32.59
CA LEU A 830 10.15 2.64 33.61
C LEU A 830 11.10 1.47 33.35
N SER A 831 11.71 0.94 34.40
CA SER A 831 12.57 -0.25 34.28
C SER A 831 12.52 -1.12 35.53
N ALA A 832 12.56 -2.44 35.36
CA ALA A 832 12.71 -3.41 36.43
C ALA A 832 13.71 -4.49 36.02
N THR A 833 14.48 -5.01 36.98
CA THR A 833 15.50 -6.05 36.73
C THR A 833 15.11 -7.32 37.46
N TYR A 834 15.14 -8.45 36.74
CA TYR A 834 14.88 -9.79 37.24
C TYR A 834 16.05 -10.71 36.93
N ARG A 835 16.47 -11.52 37.89
CA ARG A 835 17.58 -12.48 37.78
C ARG A 835 17.06 -13.84 37.39
N LEU A 836 17.57 -14.38 36.28
CA LEU A 836 17.40 -15.75 35.85
C LEU A 836 18.51 -16.61 36.47
N ALA A 837 18.11 -17.59 37.29
CA ALA A 837 19.00 -18.64 37.78
C ALA A 837 18.57 -20.00 37.24
N ILE A 838 19.52 -20.78 36.72
CA ILE A 838 19.30 -22.14 36.17
C ILE A 838 19.99 -23.15 37.08
N SER A 839 19.23 -24.10 37.62
CA SER A 839 19.75 -25.16 38.48
C SER A 839 18.84 -26.38 38.47
N GLY A 840 19.42 -27.57 38.38
CA GLY A 840 18.71 -28.84 38.49
C GLY A 840 18.06 -29.09 39.84
N THR A 841 18.39 -28.31 40.89
CA THR A 841 17.73 -28.37 42.20
C THR A 841 16.41 -27.60 42.27
N LEU A 842 16.13 -26.74 41.29
CA LEU A 842 14.88 -25.99 41.20
C LEU A 842 13.79 -26.87 40.56
N GLN A 843 12.56 -26.79 41.06
CA GLN A 843 11.44 -27.62 40.58
C GLN A 843 11.18 -27.46 39.07
N ALA A 844 11.26 -26.24 38.54
CA ALA A 844 11.13 -25.95 37.11
C ALA A 844 12.48 -25.98 36.36
N GLY A 845 13.59 -26.28 37.04
CA GLY A 845 14.96 -26.19 36.50
C GLY A 845 15.53 -24.78 36.41
N TYR A 846 14.71 -23.74 36.60
CA TYR A 846 15.10 -22.33 36.62
C TYR A 846 14.12 -21.50 37.46
N CYS A 847 14.50 -20.28 37.81
CA CYS A 847 13.60 -19.30 38.43
C CYS A 847 13.97 -17.86 38.03
N HIS A 848 12.99 -16.96 38.14
CA HIS A 848 13.17 -15.52 37.93
C HIS A 848 12.88 -14.78 39.23
N THR A 849 13.88 -14.11 39.79
CA THR A 849 13.74 -13.35 41.05
C THR A 849 13.93 -11.87 40.82
N LYS A 850 13.13 -11.03 41.48
CA LYS A 850 13.25 -9.58 41.33
C LYS A 850 14.54 -9.07 41.98
N VAL A 851 15.28 -8.23 41.27
CA VAL A 851 16.52 -7.59 41.75
C VAL A 851 16.31 -6.11 42.03
N ALA A 852 15.67 -5.38 41.10
CA ALA A 852 15.51 -3.93 41.21
C ALA A 852 14.26 -3.42 40.45
N GLY A 853 13.77 -2.22 40.80
CA GLY A 853 12.64 -1.56 40.13
C GLY A 853 11.26 -1.89 40.72
N PRO A 854 10.15 -1.48 40.07
CA PRO A 854 8.79 -1.80 40.49
C PRO A 854 8.46 -3.28 40.26
N ASP A 855 7.41 -3.78 40.91
CA ASP A 855 6.88 -5.12 40.59
C ASP A 855 6.31 -5.13 39.18
N VAL A 856 6.63 -6.18 38.44
CA VAL A 856 6.17 -6.36 37.06
C VAL A 856 5.14 -7.45 36.98
N GLN A 857 4.05 -7.16 36.28
CA GLN A 857 3.00 -8.12 35.92
C GLN A 857 2.90 -8.24 34.40
N PHE A 858 2.41 -9.37 33.92
CA PHE A 858 2.14 -9.63 32.52
C PHE A 858 0.63 -9.76 32.31
N LYS A 859 0.08 -8.91 31.44
CA LYS A 859 -1.32 -8.92 31.02
C LYS A 859 -1.45 -9.65 29.68
N LYS A 860 -2.10 -10.82 29.72
CA LYS A 860 -2.39 -11.66 28.56
C LYS A 860 -3.54 -11.06 27.72
N SER A 861 -3.64 -11.50 26.48
CA SER A 861 -4.65 -11.03 25.51
C SER A 861 -6.10 -11.29 25.92
N ASN A 862 -6.34 -12.32 26.73
CA ASN A 862 -7.66 -12.62 27.33
C ASN A 862 -7.98 -11.76 28.55
N GLY A 863 -7.16 -10.76 28.86
CA GLY A 863 -7.34 -9.83 29.98
C GLY A 863 -6.76 -10.30 31.32
N VAL A 864 -6.30 -11.55 31.43
CA VAL A 864 -5.72 -12.10 32.66
C VAL A 864 -4.37 -11.43 32.96
N VAL A 865 -4.22 -10.92 34.18
CA VAL A 865 -2.98 -10.31 34.70
C VAL A 865 -2.33 -11.27 35.68
N VAL A 866 -1.05 -11.59 35.49
CA VAL A 866 -0.25 -12.46 36.37
C VAL A 866 1.07 -11.80 36.75
N PRO A 867 1.67 -12.09 37.91
CA PRO A 867 3.05 -11.69 38.20
C PRO A 867 4.01 -12.16 37.11
N LEU A 868 5.03 -11.36 36.78
CA LEU A 868 5.99 -11.70 35.74
C LEU A 868 6.70 -13.05 36.01
N PRO A 869 7.19 -13.36 37.22
CA PRO A 869 7.81 -14.66 37.48
C PRO A 869 6.88 -15.84 37.15
N ASP A 870 5.60 -15.74 37.48
CA ASP A 870 4.60 -16.79 37.21
C ASP A 870 4.34 -16.95 35.71
N HIS A 871 4.34 -15.84 34.96
CA HIS A 871 4.27 -15.88 33.51
C HIS A 871 5.49 -16.58 32.91
N LEU A 872 6.69 -16.23 33.39
CA LEU A 872 7.95 -16.74 32.89
C LEU A 872 8.20 -18.22 33.25
N VAL A 873 7.43 -18.82 34.17
CA VAL A 873 7.40 -20.28 34.35
C VAL A 873 6.71 -20.97 33.16
N VAL A 874 5.68 -20.33 32.59
CA VAL A 874 4.89 -20.86 31.48
C VAL A 874 5.49 -20.51 30.12
N ASP A 875 6.10 -19.34 30.01
CA ASP A 875 6.70 -18.81 28.79
C ASP A 875 8.05 -18.13 29.11
N PRO A 876 9.11 -18.91 29.40
CA PRO A 876 10.38 -18.36 29.84
C PRO A 876 11.08 -17.55 28.76
N LEU A 877 11.93 -16.63 29.21
CA LEU A 877 12.77 -15.83 28.34
C LEU A 877 13.76 -16.72 27.56
N ILE A 878 13.97 -16.38 26.30
CA ILE A 878 14.93 -17.02 25.41
C ILE A 878 16.26 -16.29 25.56
N VAL A 879 17.32 -16.99 25.98
CA VAL A 879 18.67 -16.45 26.09
C VAL A 879 19.50 -16.99 24.94
N ARG A 880 20.18 -16.11 24.21
CA ARG A 880 21.15 -16.47 23.17
C ARG A 880 22.56 -16.35 23.72
N TYR A 881 23.41 -17.32 23.39
CA TYR A 881 24.80 -17.40 23.84
C TYR A 881 25.79 -17.20 22.68
N ALA A 882 27.02 -16.80 23.01
CA ALA A 882 28.06 -16.44 22.04
C ALA A 882 28.52 -17.61 21.15
N ASP A 883 28.28 -18.85 21.56
CA ASP A 883 28.60 -20.06 20.81
C ASP A 883 27.48 -20.46 19.82
N GLY A 884 26.45 -19.62 19.69
CA GLY A 884 25.30 -19.86 18.82
C GLY A 884 24.20 -20.71 19.47
N THR A 885 24.40 -21.18 20.71
CA THR A 885 23.34 -21.89 21.45
C THR A 885 22.28 -20.91 21.94
N TYR A 886 21.04 -21.37 22.06
CA TYR A 886 19.97 -20.58 22.66
C TYR A 886 19.08 -21.45 23.57
N THR A 887 18.53 -20.86 24.62
CA THR A 887 17.53 -21.55 25.43
C THR A 887 16.21 -21.62 24.66
N ASN A 888 15.56 -22.77 24.69
CA ASN A 888 14.25 -22.94 24.07
C ASN A 888 13.22 -23.22 25.17
N PRO A 889 12.14 -22.44 25.29
CA PRO A 889 11.02 -22.76 26.17
C PRO A 889 10.35 -24.05 25.67
N GLN A 890 10.72 -25.21 26.23
CA GLN A 890 9.97 -26.44 26.01
C GLN A 890 9.04 -26.70 27.18
N ILE A 891 7.76 -26.46 26.94
CA ILE A 891 6.68 -26.53 27.91
C ILE A 891 6.45 -27.99 28.30
N ASP A 892 6.70 -28.34 29.55
CA ASP A 892 5.97 -29.41 30.23
C ASP A 892 4.57 -28.86 30.55
N ARG A 893 3.53 -29.43 29.96
CA ARG A 893 2.18 -29.34 30.53
C ARG A 893 1.92 -30.61 31.32
N PRO A 894 1.55 -30.54 32.61
CA PRO A 894 0.66 -31.57 33.16
C PRO A 894 -0.64 -31.53 32.35
N MET A 895 -1.19 -32.71 32.04
CA MET A 895 -2.51 -32.87 31.42
C MET A 895 -3.60 -32.10 32.16
#